data_AF-A0AA43DIW5-F1
#
_entry.id   AF-A0AA43DIW5-F1
#
_cell.length_a   1.000
_cell.length_b   1.000
_cell.length_c   1.000
_cell.angle_alpha   90.00
_cell.angle_beta   90.00
_cell.angle_gamma   90.00
#
_symmetry.space_group_name_H-M   'P 1'
#
loop_
_entity.id
_entity.type
_entity.pdbx_description
1 polymer ?
#
loop_
_entity_poly.entity_id
_entity_poly.type
_entity_poly.pdbx_seq_one_letter_code
_entity_poly.pdbx_strand_id
1 'polypeptide(L)'
;MQELFGIPVDTLLVILAVALAVSLGVVAILAIRNRILVKLAVRSVGRRRGRSALIVVGLMLGTTIIAAALTTGDTMNNTIRATAVDALGETDETIAARGAVDDIPGALGAATGTGWLDEGTVARVESAVAGSGLVDGVTGAIVEQVAVQAPVQRQSEPSVVLFAADPARMDGFSPIVGAEGADLSLGDLRPGEVYLNQKAAKELRVAAGDRVLVFAGGTGAAERRVRDVVRFKGAGTADAAMLTSLGAAQRLFGHSGEIRAVLVSNRGGATSGAALSDDVVALLVPVTDELGLEVQTLKQDAIEDADAAGSAFIAFFTTFGTFSIAAGILLIFLIFVMLAAERRGELGIARAIGTRRGHLVEMFTFEGAAYDLAAAAVGAALGALVAFGMVIVMANAFGASDADEGLQIEYAVSARSLLIAFAIGVLLTLVVVAFSAWRVSVMTISTAIRNLPEPPAPRRRRRIVLAVIGLLLGLLLALAGVTSDTATPLMLGVSLALISLVPLLRLAGVPERLAFTACGLAVVIFLMLPWRALESVFGTLAMDFSSWIVAGLMIVVGTVWVIVFNADLLLGAVMRVAGRIRGLAPVLRMSMAYPLRARFRTGTTLAMFTLVVFVLVTGSASQASFVRSIDVDDTGGGFQVRAGTVGAAPVDDMAAALKSAPGVRSEDIAFVGSQSVLAVDARQLGTGRGFESYPVRGLDASFLDHTTFGLGAIASGYGSAREVWDAVRDRPGLAVVDSFIVPRRDNFNFGVAPDFALTGFYFEDGRFDPIPIEVLDKQTGATARLTVVGILKETAPFEMIGISTSQQTLTSAFPGRTHPTIHYFGLAPGADPEDTAAKLESAFLENGLEAQSIQEVVDDTVAASMTFNRLIQGFMGLGLIVGVAALGVISARAVVERRQQIGVMRAIGFRRQMVQAAFLLESSFVALTAIVVGTALGLLLAWNIVDDQRQQPSWENLTLHVPWLNLFVIFVVVYVVALLATLAPAVRASRIRPAEALRYQ
;
A
#
# COMPACT_ATOMS: atom_id res chain seq x y z
N MET A 1 10.39 -6.88 -6.82
CA MET A 1 9.35 -6.50 -7.81
C MET A 1 9.23 -7.58 -8.88
N GLN A 2 8.26 -8.50 -8.74
CA GLN A 2 8.05 -9.57 -9.70
C GLN A 2 7.02 -9.20 -10.77
N GLU A 3 5.94 -8.49 -10.42
CA GLU A 3 4.90 -8.03 -11.38
C GLU A 3 4.52 -6.54 -11.23
N LEU A 4 4.07 -5.91 -12.32
CA LEU A 4 3.46 -4.58 -12.36
C LEU A 4 2.28 -4.62 -13.35
N PHE A 5 1.08 -4.24 -12.89
CA PHE A 5 -0.19 -4.39 -13.66
C PHE A 5 -0.50 -5.85 -14.08
N GLY A 6 -0.14 -6.83 -13.26
CA GLY A 6 -0.30 -8.26 -13.58
C GLY A 6 0.62 -8.77 -14.70
N ILE A 7 1.71 -8.04 -14.98
CA ILE A 7 2.73 -8.41 -15.96
C ILE A 7 4.08 -8.49 -15.26
N PRO A 8 4.86 -9.56 -15.44
CA PRO A 8 6.21 -9.65 -14.89
C PRO A 8 7.06 -8.45 -15.29
N VAL A 9 7.79 -7.86 -14.34
CA VAL A 9 8.49 -6.58 -14.55
C VAL A 9 9.59 -6.70 -15.60
N ASP A 10 10.27 -7.85 -15.66
CA ASP A 10 11.23 -8.21 -16.70
C ASP A 10 10.59 -8.13 -18.08
N THR A 11 9.46 -8.81 -18.22
CA THR A 11 8.67 -8.85 -19.44
C THR A 11 8.18 -7.45 -19.80
N LEU A 12 7.70 -6.69 -18.81
CA LEU A 12 7.22 -5.32 -19.01
C LEU A 12 8.36 -4.38 -19.44
N LEU A 13 9.54 -4.46 -18.82
CA LEU A 13 10.71 -3.68 -19.21
C LEU A 13 11.11 -3.99 -20.66
N VAL A 14 11.15 -5.27 -21.04
CA VAL A 14 11.46 -5.68 -22.41
C VAL A 14 10.42 -5.15 -23.39
N ILE A 15 9.12 -5.31 -23.09
CA ILE A 15 8.02 -4.80 -23.92
C ILE A 15 8.15 -3.29 -24.10
N LEU A 16 8.35 -2.54 -23.02
CA LEU A 16 8.49 -1.08 -23.05
C LEU A 16 9.77 -0.64 -23.75
N ALA A 17 10.89 -1.33 -23.55
CA ALA A 17 12.15 -1.04 -24.21
C ALA A 17 12.06 -1.27 -25.72
N VAL A 18 11.43 -2.38 -26.15
CA VAL A 18 11.16 -2.66 -27.57
C VAL A 18 10.21 -1.62 -28.15
N ALA A 19 9.10 -1.31 -27.46
CA ALA A 19 8.15 -0.29 -27.90
C ALA A 19 8.81 1.09 -28.03
N LEU A 20 9.68 1.46 -27.08
CA LEU A 20 10.46 2.69 -27.08
C LEU A 20 11.46 2.71 -28.24
N ALA A 21 12.23 1.64 -28.42
CA ALA A 21 13.20 1.51 -29.51
C ALA A 21 12.52 1.58 -30.89
N VAL A 22 11.37 0.91 -31.06
CA VAL A 22 10.55 0.98 -32.28
C VAL A 22 10.02 2.40 -32.49
N SER A 23 9.46 3.03 -31.46
CA SER A 23 8.89 4.38 -31.56
C SER A 23 9.95 5.42 -31.90
N LEU A 24 11.09 5.40 -31.19
CA LEU A 24 12.22 6.27 -31.47
C LEU A 24 12.88 5.95 -32.81
N GLY A 25 12.93 4.68 -33.21
CA GLY A 25 13.40 4.24 -34.52
C GLY A 25 12.53 4.78 -35.65
N VAL A 26 11.20 4.73 -35.51
CA VAL A 26 10.26 5.35 -36.46
C VAL A 26 10.48 6.85 -36.53
N VAL A 27 10.61 7.53 -35.39
CA VAL A 27 10.91 8.98 -35.35
C VAL A 27 12.26 9.28 -36.01
N ALA A 28 13.30 8.48 -35.77
CA ALA A 28 14.62 8.65 -36.35
C ALA A 28 14.64 8.42 -37.86
N ILE A 29 13.98 7.36 -38.37
CA ILE A 29 13.85 7.08 -39.81
C ILE A 29 13.12 8.24 -40.50
N LEU A 30 12.01 8.71 -39.93
CA LEU A 30 11.28 9.87 -40.45
C LEU A 30 12.15 11.13 -40.41
N ALA A 31 12.95 11.32 -39.36
CA ALA A 31 13.84 12.45 -39.20
C ALA A 31 14.97 12.47 -40.26
N ILE A 32 15.55 11.30 -40.55
CA ILE A 32 16.58 11.13 -41.58
C ILE A 32 15.99 11.39 -42.97
N ARG A 33 14.80 10.85 -43.26
CA ARG A 33 14.10 11.05 -44.54
C ARG A 33 13.74 12.52 -44.78
N ASN A 34 13.33 13.22 -43.72
CA ASN A 34 12.77 14.57 -43.80
C ASN A 34 13.56 15.60 -42.97
N ARG A 35 14.87 15.71 -43.20
CA ARG A 35 15.78 16.62 -42.46
C ARG A 35 15.32 18.07 -42.36
N ILE A 36 14.62 18.58 -43.39
CA ILE A 36 14.09 19.95 -43.39
C ILE A 36 13.00 20.11 -42.33
N LEU A 37 12.10 19.13 -42.17
CA LEU A 37 11.02 19.17 -41.19
C LEU A 37 11.57 19.13 -39.77
N VAL A 38 12.60 18.31 -39.52
CA VAL A 38 13.32 18.26 -38.24
C VAL A 38 13.95 19.62 -37.92
N LYS A 39 14.66 20.21 -38.89
CA LYS A 39 15.31 21.52 -38.70
C LYS A 39 14.29 22.62 -38.38
N LEU A 40 13.11 22.58 -39.01
CA LEU A 40 12.01 23.48 -38.72
C LEU A 40 11.43 23.25 -37.30
N ALA A 41 11.19 22.00 -36.92
CA ALA A 41 10.70 21.61 -35.60
C ALA A 41 11.66 22.05 -34.48
N VAL A 42 12.93 21.65 -34.55
CA VAL A 42 13.95 21.95 -33.53
C VAL A 42 14.22 23.46 -33.42
N ARG A 43 14.23 24.20 -34.54
CA ARG A 43 14.46 25.65 -34.51
C ARG A 43 13.31 26.41 -33.84
N SER A 44 12.10 25.85 -33.81
CA SER A 44 10.96 26.44 -33.11
C SER A 44 11.12 26.39 -31.59
N VAL A 45 11.80 25.36 -31.07
CA VAL A 45 12.12 25.17 -29.65
C VAL A 45 12.92 26.35 -29.10
N GLY A 46 14.06 26.66 -29.74
CA GLY A 46 14.96 27.71 -29.25
C GLY A 46 14.37 29.14 -29.35
N ARG A 47 13.47 29.39 -30.32
CA ARG A 47 12.89 30.73 -30.54
C ARG A 47 11.84 31.12 -29.51
N ARG A 48 11.22 30.17 -28.79
CA ARG A 48 10.10 30.44 -27.87
C ARG A 48 10.33 29.83 -26.48
N ARG A 49 11.46 30.15 -25.86
CA ARG A 49 11.93 29.61 -24.55
C ARG A 49 10.84 29.52 -23.47
N GLY A 50 10.00 30.55 -23.29
CA GLY A 50 8.95 30.53 -22.28
C GLY A 50 7.81 29.52 -22.54
N ARG A 51 7.53 29.20 -23.81
CA ARG A 51 6.52 28.19 -24.18
C ARG A 51 7.10 26.80 -24.08
N SER A 52 8.34 26.63 -24.53
CA SER A 52 9.10 25.39 -24.43
C SER A 52 9.28 24.97 -22.98
N ALA A 53 9.65 25.90 -22.09
CA ALA A 53 9.77 25.63 -20.66
C ALA A 53 8.45 25.14 -20.04
N LEU A 54 7.33 25.76 -20.42
CA LEU A 54 6.01 25.38 -19.94
C LEU A 54 5.59 23.96 -20.39
N ILE A 55 5.95 23.58 -21.63
CA ILE A 55 5.73 22.23 -22.14
C ILE A 55 6.58 21.25 -21.34
N VAL A 56 7.89 21.48 -21.27
CA VAL A 56 8.85 20.61 -20.56
C VAL A 56 8.41 20.38 -19.12
N VAL A 57 8.01 21.41 -18.37
CA VAL A 57 7.50 21.24 -17.00
C VAL A 57 6.26 20.35 -16.94
N GLY A 58 5.31 20.51 -17.87
CA GLY A 58 4.11 19.68 -17.91
C GLY A 58 4.40 18.21 -18.25
N LEU A 59 5.30 17.95 -19.19
CA LEU A 59 5.74 16.58 -19.54
C LEU A 59 6.51 15.95 -18.37
N MET A 60 7.41 16.73 -17.76
CA MET A 60 8.26 16.31 -16.65
C MET A 60 7.44 15.88 -15.44
N LEU A 61 6.40 16.64 -15.06
CA LEU A 61 5.51 16.30 -13.94
C LEU A 61 4.85 14.92 -14.09
N GLY A 62 4.45 14.54 -15.32
CA GLY A 62 3.88 13.22 -15.59
C GLY A 62 4.87 12.10 -15.29
N THR A 63 6.10 12.19 -15.82
CA THR A 63 7.15 11.19 -15.56
C THR A 63 7.62 11.21 -14.10
N THR A 64 7.68 12.38 -13.45
CA THR A 64 8.02 12.51 -12.03
C THR A 64 7.07 11.73 -11.14
N ILE A 65 5.76 11.76 -11.41
CA ILE A 65 4.78 11.01 -10.63
C ILE A 65 4.95 9.50 -10.83
N ILE A 66 5.13 9.05 -12.08
CA ILE A 66 5.34 7.63 -12.38
C ILE A 66 6.60 7.12 -11.68
N ALA A 67 7.71 7.86 -11.80
CA ALA A 67 8.97 7.51 -11.16
C ALA A 67 8.87 7.56 -9.62
N ALA A 68 8.22 8.57 -9.05
CA ALA A 68 8.03 8.65 -7.60
C ALA A 68 7.23 7.45 -7.07
N ALA A 69 6.17 7.02 -7.75
CA ALA A 69 5.37 5.86 -7.35
C ALA A 69 6.19 4.57 -7.36
N LEU A 70 6.93 4.32 -8.44
CA LEU A 70 7.74 3.10 -8.57
C LEU A 70 8.94 3.09 -7.61
N THR A 71 9.65 4.22 -7.47
CA THR A 71 10.81 4.31 -6.56
C THR A 71 10.43 4.25 -5.09
N THR A 72 9.27 4.81 -4.70
CA THR A 72 8.76 4.65 -3.32
C THR A 72 8.47 3.17 -3.04
N GLY A 73 7.90 2.48 -4.03
CA GLY A 73 7.70 1.04 -4.00
C GLY A 73 9.00 0.23 -3.89
N ASP A 74 10.03 0.58 -4.68
CA ASP A 74 11.35 -0.04 -4.62
C ASP A 74 11.97 0.09 -3.22
N THR A 75 11.91 1.29 -2.64
CA THR A 75 12.44 1.56 -1.29
C THR A 75 11.75 0.66 -0.26
N MET A 76 10.44 0.49 -0.34
CA MET A 76 9.70 -0.35 0.61
C MET A 76 9.98 -1.83 0.44
N ASN A 77 9.99 -2.33 -0.80
CA ASN A 77 10.37 -3.72 -1.06
C ASN A 77 11.80 -4.00 -0.57
N ASN A 78 12.73 -3.06 -0.76
CA ASN A 78 14.10 -3.24 -0.28
C ASN A 78 14.18 -3.15 1.25
N THR A 79 13.45 -2.24 1.87
CA THR A 79 13.41 -2.08 3.33
C THR A 79 12.88 -3.35 4.02
N ILE A 80 11.75 -3.89 3.54
CA ILE A 80 11.15 -5.12 4.11
C ILE A 80 12.11 -6.30 3.92
N ARG A 81 12.65 -6.45 2.70
CA ARG A 81 13.63 -7.51 2.39
C ARG A 81 14.91 -7.39 3.20
N ALA A 82 15.48 -6.20 3.33
CA ALA A 82 16.70 -5.96 4.09
C ALA A 82 16.49 -6.29 5.57
N THR A 83 15.32 -5.93 6.12
CA THR A 83 14.95 -6.27 7.51
C THR A 83 14.90 -7.79 7.70
N ALA A 84 14.25 -8.52 6.78
CA ALA A 84 14.17 -9.99 6.82
C ALA A 84 15.56 -10.66 6.71
N VAL A 85 16.40 -10.17 5.79
CA VAL A 85 17.75 -10.70 5.56
C VAL A 85 18.69 -10.38 6.73
N ASP A 86 18.60 -9.18 7.32
CA ASP A 86 19.46 -8.76 8.43
C ASP A 86 19.15 -9.52 9.73
N ALA A 87 17.88 -9.85 9.97
CA ALA A 87 17.49 -10.66 11.12
C ALA A 87 18.10 -12.07 11.08
N LEU A 88 18.22 -12.67 9.90
CA LEU A 88 18.72 -14.03 9.68
C LEU A 88 20.22 -14.11 9.35
N GLY A 89 20.82 -13.00 8.90
CA GLY A 89 22.24 -12.93 8.59
C GLY A 89 22.65 -13.90 7.48
N GLU A 90 23.72 -14.66 7.69
CA GLU A 90 24.18 -15.70 6.76
C GLU A 90 23.57 -17.09 7.05
N THR A 91 22.60 -17.21 7.96
CA THR A 91 21.85 -18.46 8.17
C THR A 91 20.81 -18.61 7.05
N ASP A 92 20.86 -19.72 6.31
CA ASP A 92 19.93 -19.99 5.20
C ASP A 92 18.89 -21.05 5.60
N GLU A 93 19.33 -22.17 6.18
CA GLU A 93 18.46 -23.23 6.70
C GLU A 93 18.59 -23.40 8.21
N THR A 94 17.47 -23.80 8.81
CA THR A 94 17.43 -24.23 10.21
C THR A 94 16.95 -25.67 10.27
N ILE A 95 17.67 -26.50 11.03
CA ILE A 95 17.28 -27.86 11.33
C ILE A 95 16.90 -27.94 12.80
N ALA A 96 15.66 -28.32 13.09
CA ALA A 96 15.20 -28.50 14.46
C ALA A 96 14.35 -29.77 14.58
N ALA A 97 13.88 -30.06 15.80
CA ALA A 97 12.79 -31.01 15.97
C ALA A 97 11.58 -30.59 15.10
N ARG A 98 10.86 -31.57 14.53
CA ARG A 98 9.75 -31.28 13.60
C ARG A 98 8.73 -30.32 14.21
N GLY A 99 8.39 -29.23 13.54
CA GLY A 99 7.51 -28.18 14.07
C GLY A 99 8.09 -27.27 15.15
N ALA A 100 9.36 -27.44 15.55
CA ALA A 100 10.01 -26.55 16.53
C ALA A 100 10.48 -25.21 15.93
N VAL A 101 10.61 -25.12 14.60
CA VAL A 101 10.94 -23.87 13.91
C VAL A 101 9.68 -23.02 13.73
N ASP A 102 8.53 -23.65 13.52
CA ASP A 102 7.19 -23.02 13.57
C ASP A 102 6.90 -22.44 14.98
N ASP A 103 7.64 -22.89 16.01
CA ASP A 103 7.59 -22.45 17.40
C ASP A 103 8.61 -21.32 17.74
N ILE A 104 9.51 -20.93 16.82
CA ILE A 104 10.54 -19.89 17.06
C ILE A 104 9.86 -18.52 17.23
N PRO A 105 10.28 -17.68 18.18
CA PRO A 105 9.61 -16.41 18.46
C PRO A 105 9.51 -15.49 17.23
N GLY A 106 8.29 -15.12 16.89
CA GLY A 106 7.88 -14.16 15.87
C GLY A 106 6.56 -13.49 16.28
N ALA A 107 5.91 -12.73 15.40
CA ALA A 107 4.69 -11.94 15.70
C ALA A 107 3.48 -12.74 16.23
N LEU A 108 3.59 -14.06 16.35
CA LEU A 108 2.65 -14.96 16.99
C LEU A 108 3.39 -15.61 18.18
N GLY A 109 2.98 -15.23 19.40
CA GLY A 109 3.76 -15.39 20.64
C GLY A 109 4.33 -16.77 20.98
N ALA A 110 5.34 -16.73 21.85
CA ALA A 110 6.19 -17.84 22.30
C ALA A 110 5.47 -19.20 22.38
N ALA A 111 5.71 -20.03 21.37
CA ALA A 111 5.16 -21.37 21.34
C ALA A 111 5.93 -22.25 22.32
N THR A 112 5.17 -22.95 23.15
CA THR A 112 5.69 -23.63 24.33
C THR A 112 6.23 -25.00 23.96
N GLY A 113 7.51 -25.25 24.27
CA GLY A 113 8.06 -26.60 24.33
C GLY A 113 8.74 -27.10 23.05
N THR A 114 9.73 -26.37 22.55
CA THR A 114 10.66 -26.93 21.56
C THR A 114 11.44 -28.12 22.15
N GLY A 115 11.78 -29.11 21.33
CA GLY A 115 12.62 -30.25 21.74
C GLY A 115 14.10 -29.86 21.85
N TRP A 116 14.84 -30.48 22.76
CA TRP A 116 16.30 -30.39 22.80
C TRP A 116 16.92 -31.48 21.92
N LEU A 117 17.99 -31.13 21.21
CA LEU A 117 18.72 -32.00 20.31
C LEU A 117 20.10 -32.30 20.88
N ASP A 118 20.60 -33.52 20.68
CA ASP A 118 21.98 -33.85 21.01
C ASP A 118 22.94 -33.01 20.15
N GLU A 119 23.94 -32.40 20.77
CA GLU A 119 24.95 -31.57 20.07
C GLU A 119 25.73 -32.36 19.01
N GLY A 120 25.85 -33.69 19.14
CA GLY A 120 26.43 -34.57 18.14
C GLY A 120 25.68 -34.59 16.80
N THR A 121 24.43 -34.10 16.76
CA THR A 121 23.65 -33.89 15.54
C THR A 121 24.35 -32.95 14.57
N VAL A 122 25.04 -31.93 15.07
CA VAL A 122 25.76 -30.95 14.24
C VAL A 122 26.81 -31.64 13.37
N ALA A 123 27.57 -32.58 13.93
CA ALA A 123 28.60 -33.32 13.20
C ALA A 123 28.00 -34.25 12.13
N ARG A 124 26.80 -34.80 12.37
CA ARG A 124 26.09 -35.63 11.38
C ARG A 124 25.62 -34.79 10.20
N VAL A 125 25.00 -33.64 10.47
CA VAL A 125 24.56 -32.67 9.46
C VAL A 125 25.75 -32.19 8.64
N GLU A 126 26.83 -31.78 9.30
CA GLU A 126 28.06 -31.33 8.66
C GLU A 126 28.65 -32.40 7.73
N SER A 127 28.66 -33.67 8.16
CA SER A 127 29.16 -34.78 7.34
C SER A 127 28.31 -35.06 6.09
N ALA A 128 27.01 -34.75 6.14
CA ALA A 128 26.08 -34.94 5.03
C ALA A 128 26.31 -33.92 3.92
N VAL A 129 26.66 -32.69 4.30
CA VAL A 129 26.93 -31.59 3.36
C VAL A 129 28.42 -31.47 3.01
N ALA A 130 29.30 -32.15 3.74
CA ALA A 130 30.74 -32.17 3.49
C ALA A 130 31.07 -32.66 2.07
N GLY A 131 31.79 -31.85 1.30
CA GLY A 131 32.20 -32.18 -0.08
C GLY A 131 31.17 -31.83 -1.16
N SER A 132 29.97 -31.33 -0.79
CA SER A 132 29.00 -30.79 -1.75
C SER A 132 29.50 -29.50 -2.44
N GLY A 133 30.29 -28.70 -1.72
CA GLY A 133 30.73 -27.38 -2.15
C GLY A 133 29.62 -26.30 -2.11
N LEU A 134 28.47 -26.62 -1.49
CA LEU A 134 27.27 -25.78 -1.40
C LEU A 134 27.10 -25.07 -0.05
N VAL A 135 27.74 -25.55 1.01
CA VAL A 135 27.59 -25.05 2.39
C VAL A 135 28.92 -24.48 2.88
N ASP A 136 28.88 -23.28 3.47
CA ASP A 136 30.04 -22.56 4.03
C ASP A 136 30.20 -22.82 5.54
N GLY A 137 29.12 -23.06 6.28
CA GLY A 137 29.17 -23.31 7.73
C GLY A 137 27.98 -24.09 8.29
N VAL A 138 28.22 -24.87 9.35
CA VAL A 138 27.18 -25.59 10.12
C VAL A 138 27.49 -25.45 11.60
N THR A 139 26.55 -24.90 12.38
CA THR A 139 26.72 -24.68 13.82
C THR A 139 25.50 -25.10 14.63
N GLY A 140 25.73 -25.55 15.85
CA GLY A 140 24.66 -25.79 16.82
C GLY A 140 24.34 -24.49 17.56
N ALA A 141 23.06 -24.16 17.70
CA ALA A 141 22.60 -22.94 18.33
C ALA A 141 21.50 -23.15 19.38
N ILE A 142 21.46 -22.24 20.34
CA ILE A 142 20.35 -22.01 21.26
C ILE A 142 19.86 -20.59 20.99
N VAL A 143 18.61 -20.48 20.53
CA VAL A 143 17.93 -19.20 20.31
C VAL A 143 16.68 -19.23 21.18
N GLU A 144 16.67 -18.41 22.23
CA GLU A 144 15.62 -18.41 23.25
C GLU A 144 15.33 -16.99 23.73
N GLN A 145 14.09 -16.70 24.12
CA GLN A 145 13.76 -15.44 24.78
C GLN A 145 14.02 -15.53 26.28
N VAL A 146 14.70 -14.52 26.81
CA VAL A 146 15.01 -14.38 28.24
C VAL A 146 14.69 -12.97 28.71
N ALA A 147 14.34 -12.82 29.98
CA ALA A 147 14.23 -11.49 30.58
C ALA A 147 15.61 -11.01 31.04
N VAL A 148 15.91 -9.73 30.85
CA VAL A 148 17.18 -9.14 31.27
C VAL A 148 16.92 -7.91 32.11
N GLN A 149 17.59 -7.80 33.26
CA GLN A 149 17.48 -6.65 34.14
C GLN A 149 18.84 -5.99 34.36
N ALA A 150 18.87 -4.66 34.30
CA ALA A 150 20.00 -3.84 34.67
C ALA A 150 19.77 -3.26 36.08
N PRO A 151 20.24 -3.93 37.15
CA PRO A 151 19.87 -3.58 38.53
C PRO A 151 20.38 -2.21 38.96
N VAL A 152 21.50 -1.74 38.41
CA VAL A 152 22.08 -0.42 38.74
C VAL A 152 21.27 0.70 38.08
N GLN A 153 20.90 0.51 36.82
CA GLN A 153 20.14 1.45 35.99
C GLN A 153 18.64 1.44 36.31
N ARG A 154 18.16 0.40 37.01
CA ARG A 154 16.74 0.14 37.28
C ARG A 154 15.92 0.09 35.99
N GLN A 155 16.47 -0.57 34.98
CA GLN A 155 15.78 -0.87 33.73
C GLN A 155 15.66 -2.39 33.62
N SER A 156 14.57 -2.84 33.01
CA SER A 156 14.32 -4.24 32.71
C SER A 156 13.83 -4.33 31.27
N GLU A 157 14.27 -5.35 30.57
CA GLU A 157 13.81 -5.71 29.24
C GLU A 157 13.16 -7.10 29.36
N PRO A 158 11.82 -7.20 29.28
CA PRO A 158 11.10 -8.45 29.55
C PRO A 158 11.39 -9.54 28.51
N SER A 159 11.77 -9.14 27.28
CA SER A 159 12.06 -10.07 26.19
C SER A 159 13.33 -9.67 25.43
N VAL A 160 14.41 -10.40 25.69
CA VAL A 160 15.67 -10.32 24.94
C VAL A 160 15.94 -11.67 24.29
N VAL A 161 16.23 -11.68 22.99
CA VAL A 161 16.63 -12.92 22.31
C VAL A 161 18.06 -13.25 22.69
N LEU A 162 18.24 -14.35 23.42
CA LEU A 162 19.52 -14.96 23.70
C LEU A 162 19.91 -15.84 22.52
N PHE A 163 20.96 -15.43 21.81
CA PHE A 163 21.62 -16.21 20.76
C PHE A 163 22.92 -16.81 21.29
N ALA A 164 23.05 -18.13 21.24
CA ALA A 164 24.26 -18.83 21.61
C ALA A 164 24.65 -19.87 20.57
N ALA A 165 25.92 -19.89 20.18
CA ALA A 165 26.47 -20.82 19.20
C ALA A 165 27.88 -21.27 19.58
N ASP A 166 28.36 -22.34 18.95
CA ASP A 166 29.73 -22.84 19.16
C ASP A 166 30.73 -21.87 18.51
N PRO A 167 31.61 -21.20 19.29
CA PRO A 167 32.58 -20.26 18.75
C PRO A 167 33.51 -20.87 17.69
N ALA A 168 33.79 -22.17 17.75
CA ALA A 168 34.67 -22.85 16.80
C ALA A 168 34.00 -23.12 15.44
N ARG A 169 32.68 -23.00 15.35
CA ARG A 169 31.86 -23.31 14.18
C ARG A 169 31.11 -22.09 13.63
N MET A 170 31.49 -20.88 14.05
CA MET A 170 30.91 -19.63 13.55
C MET A 170 31.53 -19.16 12.21
N ASP A 171 32.54 -19.86 11.70
CA ASP A 171 33.07 -19.61 10.36
C ASP A 171 31.98 -19.85 9.30
N GLY A 172 31.83 -18.92 8.36
CA GLY A 172 30.73 -18.91 7.38
C GLY A 172 29.50 -18.12 7.81
N PHE A 173 29.31 -17.86 9.11
CA PHE A 173 28.22 -17.02 9.62
C PHE A 173 28.61 -15.53 9.69
N SER A 174 27.63 -14.68 9.97
CA SER A 174 27.85 -13.23 10.05
C SER A 174 28.87 -12.86 11.14
N PRO A 175 29.78 -11.90 10.89
CA PRO A 175 30.76 -11.46 11.88
C PRO A 175 30.08 -10.68 13.02
N ILE A 176 30.60 -10.83 14.23
CA ILE A 176 30.21 -10.02 15.39
C ILE A 176 31.14 -8.80 15.42
N VAL A 177 30.57 -7.62 15.22
CA VAL A 177 31.35 -6.37 15.13
C VAL A 177 31.15 -5.55 16.40
N GLY A 178 32.23 -5.26 17.14
CA GLY A 178 32.20 -4.41 18.32
C GLY A 178 31.84 -2.95 18.01
N ALA A 179 31.53 -2.16 19.04
CA ALA A 179 31.17 -0.76 18.89
C ALA A 179 32.27 0.08 18.16
N GLU A 180 33.54 -0.29 18.36
CA GLU A 180 34.70 0.35 17.73
C GLU A 180 35.04 -0.22 16.33
N GLY A 181 34.25 -1.17 15.82
CA GLY A 181 34.45 -1.79 14.50
C GLY A 181 35.45 -2.95 14.48
N ALA A 182 35.84 -3.47 15.64
CA ALA A 182 36.68 -4.66 15.75
C ALA A 182 35.85 -5.94 15.53
N ASP A 183 36.40 -6.91 14.82
CA ASP A 183 35.82 -8.25 14.72
C ASP A 183 36.02 -8.99 16.05
N LEU A 184 34.92 -9.40 16.67
CA LEU A 184 34.87 -10.11 17.94
C LEU A 184 34.41 -11.55 17.71
N SER A 185 34.85 -12.46 18.58
CA SER A 185 34.36 -13.84 18.60
C SER A 185 33.58 -14.13 19.89
N LEU A 186 32.61 -15.05 19.81
CA LEU A 186 32.00 -15.64 21.01
C LEU A 186 33.04 -16.37 21.88
N GLY A 187 34.16 -16.81 21.30
CA GLY A 187 35.26 -17.47 22.01
C GLY A 187 36.07 -16.51 22.88
N ASP A 188 35.96 -15.21 22.63
CA ASP A 188 36.62 -14.20 23.44
C ASP A 188 35.97 -14.06 24.83
N LEU A 189 34.67 -14.40 24.95
CA LEU A 189 33.88 -14.24 26.17
C LEU A 189 34.39 -15.13 27.30
N ARG A 190 34.66 -14.54 28.47
CA ARG A 190 34.96 -15.29 29.69
C ARG A 190 33.67 -15.88 30.30
N PRO A 191 33.77 -16.89 31.17
CA PRO A 191 32.60 -17.39 31.90
C PRO A 191 31.88 -16.25 32.64
N GLY A 192 30.61 -16.00 32.27
CA GLY A 192 29.80 -14.92 32.85
C GLY A 192 29.84 -13.59 32.09
N GLU A 193 30.56 -13.50 30.98
CA GLU A 193 30.51 -12.35 30.06
C GLU A 193 29.51 -12.60 28.94
N VAL A 194 28.84 -11.54 28.48
CA VAL A 194 27.91 -11.55 27.34
C VAL A 194 28.14 -10.33 26.45
N TYR A 195 27.75 -10.44 25.18
CA TYR A 195 27.58 -9.27 24.33
C TYR A 195 26.11 -8.87 24.30
N LEU A 196 25.85 -7.57 24.17
CA LEU A 196 24.51 -7.05 23.92
C LEU A 196 24.51 -6.36 22.56
N ASN A 197 23.41 -6.47 21.82
CA ASN A 197 23.25 -5.63 20.65
C ASN A 197 22.91 -4.18 21.05
N GLN A 198 22.92 -3.28 20.07
CA GLN A 198 22.71 -1.84 20.32
C GLN A 198 21.35 -1.54 20.95
N LYS A 199 20.29 -2.25 20.53
CA LYS A 199 18.93 -2.04 21.04
C LYS A 199 18.81 -2.46 22.52
N ALA A 200 19.22 -3.68 22.86
CA ALA A 200 19.24 -4.16 24.24
C ALA A 200 20.08 -3.26 25.16
N ALA A 201 21.25 -2.79 24.70
CA ALA A 201 22.10 -1.90 25.47
C ALA A 201 21.42 -0.53 25.75
N LYS A 202 20.65 -0.01 24.79
CA LYS A 202 19.94 1.27 24.89
C LYS A 202 18.73 1.18 25.82
N GLU A 203 17.88 0.17 25.65
CA GLU A 203 16.68 -0.06 26.48
C GLU A 203 17.07 -0.28 27.95
N LEU A 204 18.06 -1.14 28.19
CA LEU A 204 18.62 -1.38 29.53
C LEU A 204 19.48 -0.21 30.05
N ARG A 205 19.84 0.74 29.18
CA ARG A 205 20.76 1.87 29.46
C ARG A 205 22.12 1.43 30.00
N VAL A 206 22.63 0.32 29.49
CA VAL A 206 23.91 -0.30 29.91
C VAL A 206 25.00 -0.09 28.89
N ALA A 207 26.25 -0.04 29.35
CA ALA A 207 27.45 0.04 28.52
C ALA A 207 28.40 -1.14 28.79
N ALA A 208 29.45 -1.24 27.97
CA ALA A 208 30.53 -2.19 28.19
C ALA A 208 31.10 -2.07 29.61
N GLY A 209 31.13 -3.19 30.34
CA GLY A 209 31.59 -3.30 31.72
C GLY A 209 30.49 -3.40 32.77
N ASP A 210 29.25 -3.02 32.43
CA ASP A 210 28.09 -3.07 33.32
C ASP A 210 27.64 -4.51 33.62
N ARG A 211 26.77 -4.65 34.63
CA ARG A 211 26.23 -5.94 35.05
C ARG A 211 24.74 -6.02 34.78
N VAL A 212 24.31 -7.16 34.28
CA VAL A 212 22.91 -7.49 34.01
C VAL A 212 22.55 -8.81 34.68
N LEU A 213 21.30 -8.96 35.07
CA LEU A 213 20.71 -10.19 35.58
C LEU A 213 19.89 -10.81 34.45
N VAL A 214 20.14 -12.08 34.14
CA VAL A 214 19.42 -12.83 33.10
C VAL A 214 18.51 -13.84 33.76
N PHE A 215 17.24 -13.85 33.40
CA PHE A 215 16.24 -14.79 33.89
C PHE A 215 15.89 -15.75 32.76
N ALA A 216 16.30 -17.01 32.92
CA ALA A 216 16.26 -18.03 31.87
C ALA A 216 15.46 -19.27 32.31
N GLY A 217 14.24 -19.06 32.83
CA GLY A 217 13.30 -20.14 33.13
C GLY A 217 13.74 -21.10 34.23
N GLY A 218 13.37 -20.80 35.49
CA GLY A 218 13.45 -21.77 36.60
C GLY A 218 14.82 -21.97 37.27
N THR A 219 15.92 -21.45 36.71
CA THR A 219 17.27 -21.52 37.31
C THR A 219 17.65 -20.31 38.19
N GLY A 220 16.73 -19.35 38.34
CA GLY A 220 16.95 -18.09 39.07
C GLY A 220 17.77 -17.06 38.29
N ALA A 221 17.95 -15.87 38.87
CA ALA A 221 18.68 -14.78 38.21
C ALA A 221 20.18 -15.13 38.05
N ALA A 222 20.67 -15.13 36.81
CA ALA A 222 22.07 -15.32 36.50
C ALA A 222 22.77 -13.98 36.26
N GLU A 223 23.71 -13.60 37.12
CA GLU A 223 24.50 -12.39 36.93
C GLU A 223 25.47 -12.56 35.73
N ARG A 224 25.47 -11.58 34.84
CA ARG A 224 26.33 -11.50 33.66
C ARG A 224 26.95 -10.11 33.56
N ARG A 225 28.14 -10.04 32.97
CA ARG A 225 28.83 -8.79 32.68
C ARG A 225 28.79 -8.51 31.19
N VAL A 226 28.36 -7.31 30.82
CA VAL A 226 28.39 -6.84 29.43
C VAL A 226 29.84 -6.62 29.06
N ARG A 227 30.38 -7.40 28.12
CA ARG A 227 31.76 -7.22 27.65
C ARG A 227 31.87 -6.08 26.66
N ASP A 228 30.96 -6.06 25.69
CA ASP A 228 30.90 -5.04 24.64
C ASP A 228 29.46 -4.95 24.10
N VAL A 229 29.16 -3.82 23.45
CA VAL A 229 27.95 -3.62 22.67
C VAL A 229 28.29 -3.88 21.20
N VAL A 230 27.61 -4.85 20.59
CA VAL A 230 27.96 -5.39 19.27
C VAL A 230 26.89 -5.13 18.23
N ARG A 231 27.29 -5.18 16.96
CA ARG A 231 26.42 -5.34 15.81
C ARG A 231 26.60 -6.76 15.29
N PHE A 232 25.52 -7.52 15.28
CA PHE A 232 25.50 -8.89 14.78
C PHE A 232 24.20 -9.10 14.01
N LYS A 233 24.34 -9.63 12.79
CA LYS A 233 23.23 -10.08 11.94
C LYS A 233 23.07 -11.58 12.13
N GLY A 234 21.84 -12.09 12.11
CA GLY A 234 21.61 -13.54 12.32
C GLY A 234 21.42 -13.96 13.77
N ALA A 235 21.05 -13.05 14.67
CA ALA A 235 20.57 -13.41 16.01
C ALA A 235 19.17 -14.06 15.99
N GLY A 236 18.52 -14.15 14.83
CA GLY A 236 17.12 -14.53 14.72
C GLY A 236 16.16 -13.38 15.06
N THR A 237 16.68 -12.17 15.27
CA THR A 237 15.87 -10.98 15.55
C THR A 237 16.57 -9.70 15.11
N ALA A 238 15.77 -8.69 14.78
CA ALA A 238 16.21 -7.29 14.64
C ALA A 238 16.03 -6.49 15.97
N ASP A 239 15.35 -7.07 16.97
CA ASP A 239 15.08 -6.48 18.27
C ASP A 239 16.21 -6.72 19.29
N ALA A 240 15.97 -6.46 20.58
CA ALA A 240 16.92 -6.66 21.66
C ALA A 240 17.51 -8.08 21.67
N ALA A 241 18.83 -8.18 21.60
CA ALA A 241 19.53 -9.46 21.55
C ALA A 241 20.76 -9.50 22.48
N MET A 242 20.99 -10.68 23.06
CA MET A 242 22.14 -11.01 23.89
C MET A 242 22.89 -12.19 23.26
N LEU A 243 24.21 -12.07 23.12
CA LEU A 243 25.04 -13.14 22.56
C LEU A 243 25.96 -13.75 23.62
N THR A 244 26.08 -15.08 23.59
CA THR A 244 26.98 -15.84 24.48
C THR A 244 27.51 -17.09 23.78
N SER A 245 28.51 -17.76 24.37
CA SER A 245 28.97 -19.07 23.88
C SER A 245 27.95 -20.19 24.20
N LEU A 246 27.88 -21.20 23.32
CA LEU A 246 26.97 -22.34 23.48
C LEU A 246 27.09 -23.00 24.85
N GLY A 247 28.30 -23.34 25.28
CA GLY A 247 28.52 -23.98 26.59
C GLY A 247 28.18 -23.10 27.80
N ALA A 248 28.07 -21.78 27.65
CA ALA A 248 27.56 -20.90 28.70
C ALA A 248 26.02 -20.89 28.74
N ALA A 249 25.37 -20.91 27.58
CA ALA A 249 23.91 -21.02 27.47
C ALA A 249 23.40 -22.40 27.94
N GLN A 250 24.06 -23.49 27.53
CA GLN A 250 23.75 -24.85 28.01
C GLN A 250 23.75 -24.96 29.54
N ARG A 251 24.69 -24.29 30.22
CA ARG A 251 24.74 -24.22 31.69
C ARG A 251 23.66 -23.32 32.28
N LEU A 252 23.24 -22.27 31.56
CA LEU A 252 22.18 -21.36 31.99
C LEU A 252 20.82 -22.06 31.99
N PHE A 253 20.54 -22.85 30.95
CA PHE A 253 19.29 -23.60 30.81
C PHE A 253 19.34 -25.01 31.45
N GLY A 254 20.51 -25.50 31.86
CA GLY A 254 20.64 -26.83 32.48
C GLY A 254 20.71 -28.00 31.49
N HIS A 255 20.96 -27.72 30.21
CA HIS A 255 20.95 -28.66 29.10
C HIS A 255 22.36 -28.82 28.52
N SER A 256 23.24 -29.51 29.25
CA SER A 256 24.65 -29.71 28.85
C SER A 256 24.78 -30.76 27.74
N GLY A 257 25.43 -30.41 26.63
CA GLY A 257 25.56 -31.28 25.46
C GLY A 257 24.31 -31.32 24.57
N GLU A 258 23.36 -30.42 24.80
CA GLU A 258 22.14 -30.30 24.01
C GLU A 258 22.02 -28.90 23.38
N ILE A 259 21.29 -28.80 22.28
CA ILE A 259 21.06 -27.58 21.49
C ILE A 259 19.58 -27.48 21.10
N ARG A 260 19.13 -26.32 20.61
CA ARG A 260 17.75 -26.13 20.11
C ARG A 260 17.62 -26.37 18.62
N ALA A 261 18.62 -25.91 17.87
CA ALA A 261 18.62 -26.00 16.41
C ALA A 261 20.05 -26.15 15.88
N VAL A 262 20.16 -26.69 14.67
CA VAL A 262 21.38 -26.62 13.85
C VAL A 262 21.13 -25.58 12.77
N LEU A 263 22.00 -24.58 12.71
CA LEU A 263 21.97 -23.53 11.69
C LEU A 263 22.93 -23.92 10.57
N VAL A 264 22.49 -23.71 9.33
CA VAL A 264 23.27 -23.97 8.12
C VAL A 264 23.43 -22.67 7.35
N SER A 265 24.65 -22.39 6.91
CA SER A 265 24.98 -21.26 6.05
C SER A 265 25.43 -21.76 4.69
N ASN A 266 24.71 -21.35 3.65
CA ASN A 266 24.99 -21.72 2.28
C ASN A 266 26.07 -20.85 1.69
N ARG A 267 26.71 -21.41 0.67
CA ARG A 267 27.75 -20.71 -0.07
C ARG A 267 27.20 -19.51 -0.82
N GLY A 268 27.64 -18.33 -0.42
CA GLY A 268 27.17 -17.08 -1.00
C GLY A 268 27.27 -15.93 -0.01
N GLY A 269 26.61 -14.83 -0.32
CA GLY A 269 26.25 -13.84 0.69
C GLY A 269 24.76 -13.90 0.99
N ALA A 270 24.32 -12.98 1.85
CA ALA A 270 23.01 -12.93 2.49
C ALA A 270 21.75 -13.16 1.62
N THR A 271 21.80 -12.96 0.30
CA THR A 271 20.66 -13.26 -0.60
C THR A 271 20.94 -14.34 -1.64
N SER A 272 22.21 -14.63 -1.93
CA SER A 272 22.57 -15.66 -2.92
C SER A 272 22.61 -17.06 -2.32
N GLY A 273 22.87 -17.18 -1.01
CA GLY A 273 22.80 -18.44 -0.27
C GLY A 273 21.41 -19.07 -0.31
N ALA A 274 20.37 -18.24 -0.15
CA ALA A 274 18.97 -18.66 -0.25
C ALA A 274 18.58 -19.27 -1.61
N ALA A 275 19.32 -18.96 -2.69
CA ALA A 275 19.06 -19.57 -4.01
C ALA A 275 19.56 -21.02 -4.11
N LEU A 276 20.38 -21.48 -3.16
CA LEU A 276 20.88 -22.86 -3.06
C LEU A 276 20.07 -23.70 -2.07
N SER A 277 19.08 -23.12 -1.38
CA SER A 277 18.34 -23.77 -0.31
C SER A 277 17.64 -25.04 -0.78
N ASP A 278 16.99 -25.05 -1.94
CA ASP A 278 16.39 -26.26 -2.52
C ASP A 278 17.39 -27.42 -2.71
N ASP A 279 18.59 -27.10 -3.21
CA ASP A 279 19.65 -28.09 -3.45
C ASP A 279 20.23 -28.62 -2.13
N VAL A 280 20.35 -27.76 -1.12
CA VAL A 280 20.87 -28.12 0.21
C VAL A 280 19.84 -28.92 1.01
N VAL A 281 18.56 -28.55 0.95
CA VAL A 281 17.45 -29.31 1.52
C VAL A 281 17.41 -30.72 0.95
N ALA A 282 17.60 -30.90 -0.37
CA ALA A 282 17.63 -32.22 -0.99
C ALA A 282 18.75 -33.14 -0.44
N LEU A 283 19.85 -32.56 0.05
CA LEU A 283 20.94 -33.30 0.71
C LEU A 283 20.65 -33.58 2.19
N LEU A 284 19.97 -32.65 2.87
CA LEU A 284 19.70 -32.71 4.30
C LEU A 284 18.48 -33.56 4.67
N VAL A 285 17.44 -33.61 3.82
CA VAL A 285 16.19 -34.34 4.06
C VAL A 285 16.43 -35.82 4.43
N PRO A 286 17.24 -36.61 3.70
CA PRO A 286 17.46 -38.01 4.06
C PRO A 286 18.04 -38.20 5.48
N VAL A 287 18.97 -37.33 5.89
CA VAL A 287 19.65 -37.42 7.19
C VAL A 287 18.77 -36.90 8.31
N THR A 288 18.02 -35.84 8.06
CA THR A 288 17.07 -35.26 9.03
C THR A 288 15.86 -36.16 9.24
N ASP A 289 15.33 -36.81 8.21
CA ASP A 289 14.26 -37.81 8.35
C ASP A 289 14.69 -39.03 9.18
N GLU A 290 15.92 -39.53 8.98
CA GLU A 290 16.48 -40.59 9.83
C GLU A 290 16.61 -40.17 11.30
N LEU A 291 16.83 -38.88 11.55
CA LEU A 291 16.97 -38.29 12.88
C LEU A 291 15.63 -37.85 13.49
N GLY A 292 14.53 -37.90 12.73
CA GLY A 292 13.25 -37.35 13.17
C GLY A 292 13.23 -35.82 13.28
N LEU A 293 14.00 -35.14 12.44
CA LEU A 293 14.15 -33.68 12.37
C LEU A 293 13.47 -33.13 11.11
N GLU A 294 13.36 -31.81 11.04
CA GLU A 294 12.85 -31.07 9.89
C GLU A 294 13.86 -30.01 9.48
N VAL A 295 14.02 -29.81 8.17
CA VAL A 295 14.81 -28.73 7.59
C VAL A 295 13.82 -27.67 7.12
N GLN A 296 14.01 -26.42 7.53
CA GLN A 296 13.23 -25.29 7.05
C GLN A 296 14.12 -24.28 6.33
N THR A 297 13.61 -23.74 5.23
CA THR A 297 14.25 -22.75 4.37
C THR A 297 13.95 -21.34 4.87
N LEU A 298 14.24 -21.10 6.16
CA LEU A 298 13.84 -19.91 6.91
C LEU A 298 14.13 -18.60 6.16
N LYS A 299 15.31 -18.49 5.52
CA LYS A 299 15.67 -17.28 4.76
C LYS A 299 14.98 -17.18 3.41
N GLN A 300 14.83 -18.28 2.68
CA GLN A 300 14.13 -18.27 1.40
C GLN A 300 12.66 -17.86 1.62
N ASP A 301 12.00 -18.48 2.59
CA ASP A 301 10.59 -18.23 2.94
C ASP A 301 10.43 -16.77 3.40
N ALA A 302 11.30 -16.28 4.30
CA ALA A 302 11.28 -14.88 4.74
C ALA A 302 11.50 -13.88 3.59
N ILE A 303 12.32 -14.23 2.58
CA ILE A 303 12.52 -13.42 1.39
C ILE A 303 11.28 -13.43 0.48
N GLU A 304 10.64 -14.58 0.31
CA GLU A 304 9.41 -14.73 -0.48
C GLU A 304 8.26 -13.95 0.14
N ASP A 305 8.08 -14.06 1.46
CA ASP A 305 7.11 -13.30 2.24
C ASP A 305 7.38 -11.79 2.18
N ALA A 306 8.64 -11.38 2.33
CA ALA A 306 9.05 -9.99 2.21
C ALA A 306 8.78 -9.42 0.81
N ASP A 307 8.98 -10.20 -0.25
CA ASP A 307 8.67 -9.81 -1.62
C ASP A 307 7.17 -9.75 -1.88
N ALA A 308 6.38 -10.68 -1.33
CA ALA A 308 4.92 -10.66 -1.41
C ALA A 308 4.36 -9.41 -0.70
N ALA A 309 4.78 -9.15 0.54
CA ALA A 309 4.41 -7.95 1.29
C ALA A 309 4.86 -6.66 0.58
N GLY A 310 6.10 -6.63 0.07
CA GLY A 310 6.62 -5.51 -0.72
C GLY A 310 5.82 -5.25 -1.99
N SER A 311 5.38 -6.31 -2.68
CA SER A 311 4.55 -6.21 -3.90
C SER A 311 3.18 -5.60 -3.62
N ALA A 312 2.53 -5.98 -2.50
CA ALA A 312 1.28 -5.40 -2.05
C ALA A 312 1.44 -3.89 -1.76
N PHE A 313 2.55 -3.50 -1.11
CA PHE A 313 2.87 -2.10 -0.85
C PHE A 313 3.07 -1.29 -2.14
N ILE A 314 3.75 -1.86 -3.14
CA ILE A 314 3.91 -1.26 -4.48
C ILE A 314 2.55 -1.10 -5.17
N ALA A 315 1.67 -2.10 -5.08
CA ALA A 315 0.34 -2.07 -5.67
C ALA A 315 -0.49 -0.88 -5.14
N PHE A 316 -0.37 -0.54 -3.86
CA PHE A 316 -1.02 0.65 -3.28
C PHE A 316 -0.55 1.96 -3.95
N PHE A 317 0.75 2.22 -3.98
CA PHE A 317 1.29 3.47 -4.54
C PHE A 317 1.06 3.58 -6.04
N THR A 318 1.11 2.48 -6.78
CA THR A 318 0.82 2.47 -8.22
C THR A 318 -0.67 2.66 -8.50
N THR A 319 -1.55 2.15 -7.65
CA THR A 319 -3.00 2.34 -7.74
C THR A 319 -3.38 3.80 -7.57
N PHE A 320 -3.02 4.42 -6.44
CA PHE A 320 -3.25 5.85 -6.23
C PHE A 320 -2.46 6.70 -7.25
N GLY A 321 -1.28 6.20 -7.68
CA GLY A 321 -0.47 6.70 -8.78
C GLY A 321 -1.24 6.88 -10.07
N THR A 322 -2.09 5.92 -10.42
CA THR A 322 -2.77 5.92 -11.72
C THR A 322 -3.70 7.13 -11.89
N PHE A 323 -4.32 7.63 -10.82
CA PHE A 323 -5.11 8.86 -10.88
C PHE A 323 -4.27 10.11 -11.14
N SER A 324 -3.11 10.21 -10.49
CA SER A 324 -2.14 11.29 -10.71
C SER A 324 -1.54 11.21 -12.12
N ILE A 325 -1.29 10.00 -12.63
CA ILE A 325 -0.87 9.73 -14.01
C ILE A 325 -1.95 10.17 -15.00
N ALA A 326 -3.22 9.82 -14.75
CA ALA A 326 -4.35 10.21 -15.60
C ALA A 326 -4.50 11.75 -15.67
N ALA A 327 -4.36 12.45 -14.55
CA ALA A 327 -4.31 13.91 -14.51
C ALA A 327 -3.10 14.46 -15.32
N GLY A 328 -1.94 13.82 -15.21
CA GLY A 328 -0.73 14.14 -15.99
C GLY A 328 -0.95 14.00 -17.50
N ILE A 329 -1.51 12.87 -17.96
CA ILE A 329 -1.87 12.63 -19.37
C ILE A 329 -2.78 13.74 -19.89
N LEU A 330 -3.77 14.11 -19.09
CA LEU A 330 -4.74 15.14 -19.46
C LEU A 330 -4.09 16.52 -19.58
N LEU A 331 -3.12 16.84 -18.71
CA LEU A 331 -2.28 18.03 -18.81
C LEU A 331 -1.42 18.03 -20.08
N ILE A 332 -0.71 16.93 -20.37
CA ILE A 332 0.13 16.78 -21.57
C ILE A 332 -0.72 17.00 -22.83
N PHE A 333 -1.87 16.34 -22.88
CA PHE A 333 -2.83 16.48 -23.96
C PHE A 333 -3.30 17.93 -24.14
N LEU A 334 -3.66 18.60 -23.04
CA LEU A 334 -4.06 20.02 -23.02
C LEU A 334 -2.97 20.93 -23.60
N ILE A 335 -1.71 20.71 -23.21
CA ILE A 335 -0.56 21.47 -23.68
C ILE A 335 -0.39 21.32 -25.19
N PHE A 336 -0.38 20.09 -25.71
CA PHE A 336 -0.12 19.85 -27.13
C PHE A 336 -1.27 20.25 -28.05
N VAL A 337 -2.51 20.01 -27.64
CA VAL A 337 -3.67 20.48 -28.40
C VAL A 337 -3.66 22.01 -28.52
N MET A 338 -3.30 22.73 -27.45
CA MET A 338 -3.18 24.18 -27.51
C MET A 338 -1.97 24.65 -28.32
N LEU A 339 -0.81 23.99 -28.21
CA LEU A 339 0.36 24.31 -29.05
C LEU A 339 0.02 24.24 -30.53
N ALA A 340 -0.72 23.20 -30.90
CA ALA A 340 -1.16 22.98 -32.27
C ALA A 340 -2.23 24.00 -32.69
N ALA A 341 -3.10 24.42 -31.77
CA ALA A 341 -4.08 25.47 -32.03
C ALA A 341 -3.43 26.85 -32.30
N GLU A 342 -2.36 27.18 -31.57
CA GLU A 342 -1.64 28.44 -31.76
C GLU A 342 -0.93 28.55 -33.11
N ARG A 343 -0.56 27.41 -33.70
CA ARG A 343 0.15 27.35 -34.97
C ARG A 343 -0.78 27.14 -36.16
N ARG A 344 -2.11 27.20 -35.97
CA ARG A 344 -3.09 26.97 -37.05
C ARG A 344 -2.81 27.82 -38.29
N GLY A 345 -2.52 29.11 -38.13
CA GLY A 345 -2.16 29.99 -39.25
C GLY A 345 -0.89 29.54 -39.98
N GLU A 346 0.18 29.24 -39.23
CA GLU A 346 1.45 28.75 -39.78
C GLU A 346 1.26 27.42 -40.54
N LEU A 347 0.45 26.50 -39.99
CA LEU A 347 0.14 25.20 -40.57
C LEU A 347 -0.76 25.31 -41.81
N GLY A 348 -1.70 26.27 -41.80
CA GLY A 348 -2.54 26.61 -42.94
C GLY A 348 -1.70 27.11 -44.11
N ILE A 349 -0.77 28.04 -43.84
CA ILE A 349 0.17 28.57 -44.85
C ILE A 349 1.10 27.46 -45.35
N ALA A 350 1.68 26.65 -44.46
CA ALA A 350 2.52 25.53 -44.85
C ALA A 350 1.78 24.54 -45.77
N ARG A 351 0.49 24.27 -45.50
CA ARG A 351 -0.33 23.40 -46.37
C ARG A 351 -0.72 24.06 -47.68
N ALA A 352 -0.93 25.38 -47.69
CA ALA A 352 -1.16 26.12 -48.93
C ALA A 352 0.06 26.11 -49.85
N ILE A 353 1.28 26.08 -49.30
CA ILE A 353 2.55 26.00 -50.03
C ILE A 353 2.87 24.54 -50.48
N GLY A 354 2.05 23.55 -50.10
CA GLY A 354 2.14 22.18 -50.59
C GLY A 354 2.55 21.11 -49.57
N THR A 355 2.69 21.44 -48.28
CA THR A 355 2.94 20.39 -47.26
C THR A 355 1.72 19.46 -47.11
N ARG A 356 1.99 18.15 -47.03
CA ARG A 356 0.95 17.12 -46.82
C ARG A 356 0.56 17.07 -45.35
N ARG A 357 -0.63 16.51 -45.04
CA ARG A 357 -1.09 16.33 -43.65
C ARG A 357 -0.10 15.50 -42.82
N GLY A 358 0.51 14.47 -43.42
CA GLY A 358 1.54 13.66 -42.78
C GLY A 358 2.77 14.48 -42.36
N HIS A 359 3.24 15.40 -43.21
CA HIS A 359 4.39 16.26 -42.88
C HIS A 359 4.12 17.20 -41.70
N LEU A 360 2.86 17.60 -41.50
CA LEU A 360 2.49 18.38 -40.32
C LEU A 360 2.56 17.52 -39.05
N VAL A 361 2.03 16.30 -39.11
CA VAL A 361 2.09 15.37 -37.98
C VAL A 361 3.55 15.07 -37.64
N GLU A 362 4.37 14.72 -38.63
CA GLU A 362 5.81 14.50 -38.46
C GLU A 362 6.50 15.69 -37.79
N MET A 363 6.23 16.94 -38.23
CA MET A 363 6.84 18.13 -37.63
C MET A 363 6.49 18.29 -36.15
N PHE A 364 5.24 18.04 -35.76
CA PHE A 364 4.83 18.08 -34.35
C PHE A 364 5.38 16.91 -33.54
N THR A 365 5.43 15.72 -34.12
CA THR A 365 6.04 14.56 -33.47
C THR A 365 7.53 14.79 -33.21
N PHE A 366 8.28 15.38 -34.16
CA PHE A 366 9.68 15.76 -33.93
C PHE A 366 9.83 16.82 -32.83
N GLU A 367 8.96 17.83 -32.82
CA GLU A 367 8.99 18.86 -31.78
C GLU A 367 8.65 18.27 -30.41
N GLY A 368 7.61 17.44 -30.32
CA GLY A 368 7.22 16.75 -29.10
C GLY A 368 8.33 15.83 -28.59
N ALA A 369 8.87 14.96 -29.44
CA ALA A 369 9.96 14.04 -29.11
C ALA A 369 11.21 14.76 -28.59
N ALA A 370 11.52 15.95 -29.12
CA ALA A 370 12.67 16.74 -28.67
C ALA A 370 12.50 17.27 -27.23
N TYR A 371 11.29 17.66 -26.83
CA TYR A 371 11.02 18.06 -25.44
C TYR A 371 10.91 16.86 -24.51
N ASP A 372 10.27 15.81 -25.01
CA ASP A 372 9.84 14.65 -24.23
C ASP A 372 11.01 13.85 -23.68
N LEU A 373 12.02 13.53 -24.51
CA LEU A 373 13.20 12.81 -24.04
C LEU A 373 13.92 13.54 -22.88
N ALA A 374 14.08 14.85 -23.00
CA ALA A 374 14.71 15.65 -21.94
C ALA A 374 13.81 15.78 -20.71
N ALA A 375 12.51 16.01 -20.91
CA ALA A 375 11.55 16.15 -19.83
C ALA A 375 11.36 14.85 -19.05
N ALA A 376 11.31 13.70 -19.73
CA ALA A 376 11.19 12.39 -19.12
C ALA A 376 12.45 12.01 -18.34
N ALA A 377 13.65 12.32 -18.86
CA ALA A 377 14.91 12.06 -18.14
C ALA A 377 15.00 12.87 -16.84
N VAL A 378 14.74 14.18 -16.92
CA VAL A 378 14.69 15.05 -15.73
C VAL A 378 13.53 14.65 -14.81
N GLY A 379 12.40 14.27 -15.39
CA GLY A 379 11.21 13.83 -14.66
C GLY A 379 11.47 12.58 -13.84
N ALA A 380 12.14 11.57 -14.42
CA ALA A 380 12.53 10.35 -13.72
C ALA A 380 13.49 10.64 -12.56
N ALA A 381 14.50 11.50 -12.78
CA ALA A 381 15.43 11.92 -11.72
C ALA A 381 14.73 12.69 -10.59
N LEU A 382 13.82 13.61 -10.93
CA LEU A 382 13.00 14.32 -9.95
C LEU A 382 12.03 13.38 -9.22
N GLY A 383 11.52 12.35 -9.89
CA GLY A 383 10.67 11.34 -9.27
C GLY A 383 11.40 10.57 -8.18
N ALA A 384 12.64 10.16 -8.46
CA ALA A 384 13.52 9.58 -7.44
C ALA A 384 13.74 10.55 -6.26
N LEU A 385 13.99 11.83 -6.55
CA LEU A 385 14.16 12.86 -5.50
C LEU A 385 12.88 13.06 -4.67
N VAL A 386 11.70 13.01 -5.30
CA VAL A 386 10.42 13.08 -4.59
C VAL A 386 10.22 11.84 -3.73
N ALA A 387 10.55 10.65 -4.23
CA ALA A 387 10.51 9.42 -3.44
C ALA A 387 11.45 9.49 -2.24
N PHE A 388 12.67 10.02 -2.41
CA PHE A 388 13.58 10.30 -1.30
C PHE A 388 12.97 11.26 -0.26
N GLY A 389 12.30 12.32 -0.71
CA GLY A 389 11.56 13.22 0.18
C GLY A 389 10.42 12.52 0.92
N MET A 390 9.70 11.61 0.26
CA MET A 390 8.67 10.78 0.89
C MET A 390 9.27 9.86 1.94
N VAL A 391 10.42 9.26 1.67
CA VAL A 391 11.14 8.40 2.62
C VAL A 391 11.53 9.14 3.89
N ILE A 392 11.94 10.42 3.80
CA ILE A 392 12.20 11.25 4.99
C ILE A 392 10.90 11.46 5.79
N VAL A 393 9.78 11.71 5.11
CA VAL A 393 8.47 11.85 5.77
C VAL A 393 8.05 10.52 6.40
N MET A 394 8.34 9.38 5.76
CA MET A 394 8.10 8.05 6.32
C MET A 394 8.95 7.81 7.56
N ALA A 395 10.26 8.02 7.48
CA ALA A 395 11.18 7.84 8.58
C ALA A 395 10.76 8.67 9.80
N ASN A 396 10.43 9.95 9.60
CA ASN A 396 9.96 10.81 10.69
C ASN A 396 8.57 10.42 11.23
N ALA A 397 7.72 9.77 10.44
CA ALA A 397 6.35 9.45 10.81
C ALA A 397 6.20 8.06 11.44
N PHE A 398 7.12 7.12 11.15
CA PHE A 398 7.25 5.82 11.81
C PHE A 398 8.18 5.88 13.05
N GLY A 399 8.45 7.06 13.60
CA GLY A 399 9.27 7.20 14.81
C GLY A 399 10.78 7.03 14.60
N ALA A 400 11.27 6.83 13.38
CA ALA A 400 12.69 6.63 13.08
C ALA A 400 13.57 7.88 13.29
N SER A 401 13.04 8.96 13.87
CA SER A 401 13.86 10.02 14.49
C SER A 401 14.59 9.53 15.73
N ASP A 402 14.06 8.51 16.40
CA ASP A 402 14.83 7.62 17.26
C ASP A 402 15.24 6.43 16.40
N ALA A 403 16.52 6.33 16.05
CA ALA A 403 17.05 5.46 14.99
C ALA A 403 16.81 3.94 15.14
N ASP A 404 16.12 3.49 16.19
CA ASP A 404 16.13 2.09 16.65
C ASP A 404 14.75 1.52 17.06
N GLU A 405 13.66 2.29 17.00
CA GLU A 405 12.31 1.82 17.39
C GLU A 405 11.36 1.58 16.20
N GLY A 406 11.84 1.74 14.96
CA GLY A 406 11.04 1.51 13.75
C GLY A 406 11.82 0.83 12.63
N LEU A 407 11.09 0.29 11.64
CA LEU A 407 11.61 -0.25 10.38
C LEU A 407 12.66 0.72 9.80
N GLN A 408 13.94 0.32 9.79
CA GLN A 408 15.02 1.14 9.26
C GLN A 408 14.86 1.28 7.75
N ILE A 409 14.33 2.42 7.31
CA ILE A 409 14.00 2.62 5.90
C ILE A 409 15.28 2.74 5.06
N GLU A 410 15.61 1.69 4.31
CA GLU A 410 16.70 1.69 3.36
C GLU A 410 16.25 2.30 2.03
N TYR A 411 16.70 3.53 1.76
CA TYR A 411 16.43 4.16 0.48
C TYR A 411 17.06 3.37 -0.68
N ALA A 412 16.21 2.77 -1.50
CA ALA A 412 16.61 2.00 -2.66
C ALA A 412 15.96 2.54 -3.94
N VAL A 413 16.78 2.63 -4.99
CA VAL A 413 16.33 3.06 -6.32
C VAL A 413 16.72 2.00 -7.33
N SER A 414 15.74 1.34 -7.91
CA SER A 414 16.01 0.40 -9.00
C SER A 414 16.19 1.14 -10.31
N ALA A 415 17.31 0.87 -11.00
CA ALA A 415 17.54 1.38 -12.35
C ALA A 415 16.44 0.91 -13.31
N ARG A 416 15.90 -0.30 -13.11
CA ARG A 416 14.78 -0.84 -13.89
C ARG A 416 13.52 -0.01 -13.71
N SER A 417 13.15 0.33 -12.49
CA SER A 417 11.96 1.15 -12.19
C SER A 417 12.07 2.54 -12.81
N LEU A 418 13.26 3.16 -12.77
CA LEU A 418 13.52 4.43 -13.45
C LEU A 418 13.42 4.31 -14.98
N LEU A 419 13.96 3.23 -15.56
CA LEU A 419 13.86 2.98 -17.00
C LEU A 419 12.42 2.72 -17.45
N ILE A 420 11.63 1.99 -16.66
CA ILE A 420 10.20 1.77 -16.89
C ILE A 420 9.46 3.12 -16.82
N ALA A 421 9.67 3.92 -15.77
CA ALA A 421 9.05 5.23 -15.63
C ALA A 421 9.41 6.15 -16.81
N PHE A 422 10.68 6.17 -17.21
CA PHE A 422 11.16 6.91 -18.37
C PHE A 422 10.48 6.43 -19.66
N ALA A 423 10.45 5.12 -19.92
CA ALA A 423 9.87 4.54 -21.12
C ALA A 423 8.35 4.80 -21.21
N ILE A 424 7.61 4.59 -20.11
CA ILE A 424 6.18 4.91 -20.03
C ILE A 424 5.97 6.40 -20.29
N GLY A 425 6.74 7.27 -19.62
CA GLY A 425 6.64 8.72 -19.79
C GLY A 425 6.82 9.17 -21.24
N VAL A 426 7.86 8.67 -21.92
CA VAL A 426 8.15 8.99 -23.33
C VAL A 426 7.08 8.41 -24.26
N LEU A 427 6.77 7.11 -24.12
CA LEU A 427 5.80 6.45 -25.00
C LEU A 427 4.42 7.10 -24.91
N LEU A 428 3.97 7.37 -23.69
CA LEU A 428 2.69 8.00 -23.42
C LEU A 428 2.62 9.40 -24.04
N THR A 429 3.67 10.20 -23.86
CA THR A 429 3.76 11.53 -24.46
C THR A 429 3.76 11.45 -25.98
N LEU A 430 4.57 10.57 -26.59
CA LEU A 430 4.59 10.38 -28.04
C LEU A 430 3.23 9.99 -28.60
N VAL A 431 2.51 9.08 -27.93
CA VAL A 431 1.14 8.71 -28.32
C VAL A 431 0.20 9.91 -28.25
N VAL A 432 0.23 10.67 -27.14
CA VAL A 432 -0.61 11.86 -26.95
C VAL A 432 -0.27 12.96 -27.97
N VAL A 433 1.01 13.18 -28.27
CA VAL A 433 1.50 14.13 -29.27
C VAL A 433 1.04 13.74 -30.65
N ALA A 434 1.27 12.48 -31.05
CA ALA A 434 0.91 11.97 -32.36
C ALA A 434 -0.61 12.05 -32.57
N PHE A 435 -1.39 11.67 -31.56
CA PHE A 435 -2.85 11.78 -31.59
C PHE A 435 -3.32 13.24 -31.70
N SER A 436 -2.74 14.14 -30.90
CA SER A 436 -3.08 15.57 -30.90
C SER A 436 -2.71 16.23 -32.23
N ALA A 437 -1.52 15.94 -32.76
CA ALA A 437 -1.04 16.43 -34.04
C ALA A 437 -1.89 15.89 -35.20
N TRP A 438 -2.24 14.60 -35.16
CA TRP A 438 -3.15 14.00 -36.13
C TRP A 438 -4.50 14.71 -36.13
N ARG A 439 -5.12 14.89 -34.96
CA ARG A 439 -6.40 15.58 -34.81
C ARG A 439 -6.37 16.99 -35.40
N VAL A 440 -5.28 17.71 -35.21
CA VAL A 440 -5.10 19.09 -35.69
C VAL A 440 -4.83 19.14 -37.20
N SER A 441 -4.09 18.18 -37.75
CA SER A 441 -3.74 18.13 -39.18
C SER A 441 -4.97 18.07 -40.11
N VAL A 442 -6.13 17.66 -39.59
CA VAL A 442 -7.39 17.46 -40.32
C VAL A 442 -8.12 18.78 -40.62
N MET A 443 -7.71 19.91 -40.05
CA MET A 443 -8.34 21.23 -40.27
C MET A 443 -8.28 21.70 -41.75
N THR A 444 -9.25 22.53 -42.18
CA THR A 444 -9.33 23.12 -43.53
C THR A 444 -8.37 24.31 -43.68
N ILE A 445 -7.66 24.37 -44.82
CA ILE A 445 -6.59 25.35 -45.09
C ILE A 445 -7.13 26.79 -45.03
N SER A 446 -8.27 27.05 -45.68
CA SER A 446 -8.90 28.37 -45.73
C SER A 446 -9.34 28.87 -44.35
N THR A 447 -9.87 27.98 -43.53
CA THR A 447 -10.30 28.25 -42.15
C THR A 447 -9.11 28.54 -41.25
N ALA A 448 -8.03 27.78 -41.40
CA ALA A 448 -6.80 27.94 -40.63
C ALA A 448 -6.07 29.25 -40.95
N ILE A 449 -6.05 29.69 -42.22
CA ILE A 449 -5.43 30.96 -42.65
C ILE A 449 -6.28 32.17 -42.23
N ARG A 450 -7.61 32.07 -42.33
CA ARG A 450 -8.53 33.19 -42.05
C ARG A 450 -9.04 33.24 -40.60
N ASN A 451 -8.63 32.33 -39.72
CA ASN A 451 -9.15 32.17 -38.36
C ASN A 451 -10.69 32.15 -38.29
N LEU A 452 -11.34 31.56 -39.30
CA LEU A 452 -12.80 31.47 -39.34
C LEU A 452 -13.30 30.32 -38.44
N PRO A 453 -14.54 30.37 -37.91
CA PRO A 453 -15.16 29.20 -37.29
C PRO A 453 -15.17 28.02 -38.27
N GLU A 454 -14.85 26.81 -37.81
CA GLU A 454 -14.94 25.62 -38.66
C GLU A 454 -16.39 25.43 -39.13
N PRO A 455 -16.65 25.32 -40.45
CA PRO A 455 -17.99 24.97 -40.92
C PRO A 455 -18.36 23.59 -40.36
N PRO A 456 -19.62 23.36 -39.92
CA PRO A 456 -20.03 22.06 -39.40
C PRO A 456 -19.77 20.97 -40.45
N ALA A 457 -18.84 20.06 -40.17
CA ALA A 457 -18.41 19.07 -41.14
C ALA A 457 -19.54 18.08 -41.47
N PRO A 458 -19.79 17.75 -42.76
CA PRO A 458 -20.88 16.85 -43.18
C PRO A 458 -20.62 15.34 -42.90
N ARG A 459 -19.63 14.98 -42.07
CA ARG A 459 -19.17 13.58 -41.90
C ARG A 459 -19.97 12.77 -40.88
N ARG A 460 -21.29 12.66 -41.09
CA ARG A 460 -22.21 11.81 -40.30
C ARG A 460 -21.78 10.34 -40.33
N ARG A 461 -21.42 9.79 -41.50
CA ARG A 461 -21.10 8.36 -41.70
C ARG A 461 -19.90 7.85 -40.89
N ARG A 462 -18.78 8.59 -40.83
CA ARG A 462 -17.57 8.14 -40.09
C ARG A 462 -17.76 8.15 -38.57
N ARG A 463 -18.52 9.13 -38.04
CA ARG A 463 -18.85 9.18 -36.60
C ARG A 463 -19.75 8.03 -36.20
N ILE A 464 -20.68 7.63 -37.06
CA ILE A 464 -21.53 6.45 -36.85
C ILE A 464 -20.69 5.18 -36.84
N VAL A 465 -19.79 5.00 -37.81
CA VAL A 465 -18.93 3.79 -37.85
C VAL A 465 -18.08 3.69 -36.58
N LEU A 466 -17.47 4.79 -36.12
CA LEU A 466 -16.73 4.80 -34.86
C LEU A 466 -17.62 4.55 -33.63
N ALA A 467 -18.86 5.05 -33.63
CA ALA A 467 -19.82 4.79 -32.57
C ALA A 467 -20.25 3.32 -32.53
N VAL A 468 -20.47 2.69 -33.68
CA VAL A 468 -20.79 1.26 -33.77
C VAL A 468 -19.60 0.41 -33.34
N ILE A 469 -18.37 0.74 -33.78
CA ILE A 469 -17.16 0.04 -33.33
C ILE A 469 -16.98 0.19 -31.81
N GLY A 470 -17.14 1.40 -31.28
CA GLY A 470 -17.03 1.64 -29.84
C GLY A 470 -18.11 0.94 -29.03
N LEU A 471 -19.34 0.87 -29.55
CA LEU A 471 -20.44 0.12 -28.94
C LEU A 471 -20.16 -1.39 -28.95
N LEU A 472 -19.72 -1.95 -30.07
CA LEU A 472 -19.35 -3.37 -30.17
C LEU A 472 -18.18 -3.71 -29.26
N LEU A 473 -17.14 -2.87 -29.22
CA LEU A 473 -16.00 -3.05 -28.33
C LEU A 473 -16.43 -2.95 -26.85
N GLY A 474 -17.30 -2.00 -26.51
CA GLY A 474 -17.85 -1.87 -25.16
C GLY A 474 -18.66 -3.08 -24.75
N LEU A 475 -19.51 -3.61 -25.64
CA LEU A 475 -20.28 -4.83 -25.40
C LEU A 475 -19.38 -6.08 -25.30
N LEU A 476 -18.33 -6.18 -26.12
CA LEU A 476 -17.35 -7.27 -26.06
C LEU A 476 -16.57 -7.25 -24.74
N LEU A 477 -16.16 -6.08 -24.27
CA LEU A 477 -15.50 -5.93 -22.96
C LEU A 477 -16.47 -6.22 -21.82
N ALA A 478 -17.73 -5.78 -21.92
CA ALA A 478 -18.75 -6.09 -20.93
C ALA A 478 -19.00 -7.60 -20.84
N LEU A 479 -19.12 -8.26 -21.99
CA LEU A 479 -19.25 -9.72 -22.06
C LEU A 479 -18.01 -10.41 -21.50
N ALA A 480 -16.81 -9.95 -21.87
CA ALA A 480 -15.56 -10.49 -21.37
C ALA A 480 -15.49 -10.42 -19.83
N GLY A 481 -15.94 -9.32 -19.23
CA GLY A 481 -16.00 -9.18 -17.77
C GLY A 481 -16.98 -10.14 -17.11
N VAL A 482 -18.18 -10.30 -17.66
CA VAL A 482 -19.14 -11.30 -17.16
C VAL A 482 -18.61 -12.73 -17.31
N THR A 483 -17.90 -13.04 -18.41
CA THR A 483 -17.39 -14.40 -18.64
C THR A 483 -16.12 -14.74 -17.87
N SER A 484 -15.38 -13.73 -17.40
CA SER A 484 -14.15 -13.90 -16.63
C SER A 484 -14.36 -13.63 -15.15
N ASP A 485 -15.60 -13.38 -14.73
CA ASP A 485 -15.96 -12.97 -13.38
C ASP A 485 -15.11 -11.79 -12.87
N THR A 486 -14.77 -10.82 -13.75
CA THR A 486 -13.96 -9.64 -13.38
C THR A 486 -14.71 -8.33 -13.63
N ALA A 487 -14.71 -7.47 -12.62
CA ALA A 487 -15.47 -6.22 -12.64
C ALA A 487 -14.88 -5.15 -13.59
N THR A 488 -13.55 -5.06 -13.71
CA THR A 488 -12.84 -4.04 -14.50
C THR A 488 -13.27 -3.98 -15.98
N PRO A 489 -13.17 -5.08 -16.76
CA PRO A 489 -13.61 -5.07 -18.16
C PRO A 489 -15.12 -4.82 -18.28
N LEU A 490 -15.93 -5.28 -17.33
CA LEU A 490 -17.37 -4.99 -17.29
C LEU A 490 -17.63 -3.48 -17.17
N MET A 491 -17.06 -2.85 -16.13
CA MET A 491 -17.24 -1.43 -15.85
C MET A 491 -16.76 -0.55 -17.00
N LEU A 492 -15.59 -0.86 -17.56
CA LEU A 492 -15.04 -0.16 -18.72
C LEU A 492 -15.92 -0.37 -19.96
N GLY A 493 -16.36 -1.61 -20.20
CA GLY A 493 -17.17 -1.99 -21.35
C GLY A 493 -18.52 -1.29 -21.39
N VAL A 494 -19.28 -1.33 -20.29
CA VAL A 494 -20.57 -0.64 -20.15
C VAL A 494 -20.39 0.87 -20.30
N SER A 495 -19.36 1.44 -19.66
CA SER A 495 -19.08 2.88 -19.77
C SER A 495 -18.77 3.29 -21.22
N LEU A 496 -17.96 2.49 -21.93
CA LEU A 496 -17.61 2.73 -23.33
C LEU A 496 -18.83 2.58 -24.26
N ALA A 497 -19.71 1.60 -24.00
CA ALA A 497 -20.96 1.41 -24.73
C ALA A 497 -21.90 2.62 -24.58
N LEU A 498 -22.09 3.11 -23.36
CA LEU A 498 -22.93 4.27 -23.06
C LEU A 498 -22.38 5.56 -23.71
N ILE A 499 -21.07 5.77 -23.67
CA ILE A 499 -20.38 6.88 -24.35
C ILE A 499 -20.55 6.79 -25.88
N SER A 500 -20.43 5.58 -26.42
CA SER A 500 -20.56 5.30 -27.86
C SER A 500 -21.99 5.44 -28.37
N LEU A 501 -23.00 5.49 -27.48
CA LEU A 501 -24.40 5.70 -27.84
C LEU A 501 -24.70 7.16 -28.25
N VAL A 502 -23.90 8.13 -27.82
CA VAL A 502 -24.17 9.57 -28.08
C VAL A 502 -24.32 9.89 -29.57
N PRO A 503 -23.42 9.48 -30.48
CA PRO A 503 -23.59 9.76 -31.91
C PRO A 503 -24.81 9.05 -32.53
N LEU A 504 -25.23 7.91 -31.97
CA LEU A 504 -26.40 7.15 -32.41
C LEU A 504 -27.71 7.82 -31.96
N LEU A 505 -27.80 8.31 -30.72
CA LEU A 505 -28.95 9.10 -30.25
C LEU A 505 -29.12 10.39 -31.04
N ARG A 506 -28.00 11.04 -31.39
CA ARG A 506 -28.01 12.20 -32.28
C ARG A 506 -28.47 11.85 -33.70
N LEU A 507 -28.29 10.61 -34.14
CA LEU A 507 -28.83 10.11 -35.41
C LEU A 507 -30.36 10.04 -35.35
N ALA A 508 -30.88 9.56 -34.21
CA ALA A 508 -32.30 9.40 -33.93
C ALA A 508 -33.04 10.73 -33.65
N GLY A 509 -32.36 11.88 -33.74
CA GLY A 509 -32.95 13.19 -33.56
C GLY A 509 -32.89 13.76 -32.14
N VAL A 510 -32.22 13.08 -31.21
CA VAL A 510 -32.06 13.58 -29.84
C VAL A 510 -31.15 14.84 -29.83
N PRO A 511 -31.56 15.94 -29.18
CA PRO A 511 -30.73 17.13 -29.04
C PRO A 511 -29.38 16.82 -28.41
N GLU A 512 -28.31 17.46 -28.91
CA GLU A 512 -26.93 17.22 -28.48
C GLU A 512 -26.77 17.34 -26.95
N ARG A 513 -27.40 18.36 -26.36
CA ARG A 513 -27.38 18.56 -24.91
C ARG A 513 -27.99 17.39 -24.14
N LEU A 514 -29.14 16.87 -24.59
CA LEU A 514 -29.82 15.75 -23.94
C LEU A 514 -29.03 14.45 -24.11
N ALA A 515 -28.49 14.18 -25.30
CA ALA A 515 -27.71 12.98 -25.56
C ALA A 515 -26.46 12.88 -24.67
N PHE A 516 -25.65 13.95 -24.59
CA PHE A 516 -24.46 13.95 -23.72
C PHE A 516 -24.81 13.94 -22.24
N THR A 517 -25.88 14.61 -21.82
CA THR A 517 -26.31 14.63 -20.42
C THR A 517 -26.84 13.26 -19.99
N ALA A 518 -27.68 12.62 -20.80
CA ALA A 518 -28.26 11.32 -20.50
C ALA A 518 -27.21 10.22 -20.46
N CYS A 519 -26.32 10.14 -21.46
CA CYS A 519 -25.24 9.14 -21.46
C CYS A 519 -24.22 9.39 -20.34
N GLY A 520 -23.84 10.65 -20.08
CA GLY A 520 -22.92 10.99 -18.99
C GLY A 520 -23.50 10.65 -17.63
N LEU A 521 -24.78 10.97 -17.40
CA LEU A 521 -25.48 10.60 -16.18
C LEU A 521 -25.67 9.09 -16.05
N ALA A 522 -25.95 8.38 -17.15
CA ALA A 522 -26.07 6.92 -17.15
C ALA A 522 -24.76 6.24 -16.73
N VAL A 523 -23.61 6.73 -17.20
CA VAL A 523 -22.29 6.22 -16.76
C VAL A 523 -22.08 6.45 -15.27
N VAL A 524 -22.36 7.66 -14.78
CA VAL A 524 -22.21 7.99 -13.35
C VAL A 524 -23.16 7.16 -12.50
N ILE A 525 -24.43 7.04 -12.89
CA ILE A 525 -25.41 6.23 -12.17
C ILE A 525 -24.97 4.77 -12.15
N PHE A 526 -24.60 4.19 -13.29
CA PHE A 526 -24.17 2.79 -13.37
C PHE A 526 -22.98 2.50 -12.46
N LEU A 527 -21.95 3.36 -12.46
CA LEU A 527 -20.75 3.18 -11.64
C LEU A 527 -20.94 3.56 -10.16
N MET A 528 -22.03 4.25 -9.82
CA MET A 528 -22.39 4.61 -8.45
C MET A 528 -23.51 3.72 -7.89
N LEU A 529 -23.98 2.72 -8.66
CA LEU A 529 -24.90 1.74 -8.12
C LEU A 529 -24.21 0.98 -6.98
N PRO A 530 -24.93 0.66 -5.90
CA PRO A 530 -24.42 -0.23 -4.86
C PRO A 530 -23.96 -1.54 -5.47
N TRP A 531 -22.86 -2.08 -4.96
CA TRP A 531 -22.21 -3.26 -5.53
C TRP A 531 -23.16 -4.45 -5.68
N ARG A 532 -23.96 -4.72 -4.65
CA ARG A 532 -25.04 -5.74 -4.67
C ARG A 532 -26.02 -5.62 -5.83
N ALA A 533 -26.33 -4.40 -6.26
CA ALA A 533 -27.22 -4.20 -7.40
C ALA A 533 -26.56 -4.68 -8.71
N LEU A 534 -25.24 -4.51 -8.84
CA LEU A 534 -24.48 -5.06 -9.95
C LEU A 534 -24.41 -6.59 -9.87
N GLU A 535 -24.12 -7.15 -8.70
CA GLU A 535 -24.07 -8.61 -8.51
C GLU A 535 -25.40 -9.30 -8.80
N SER A 536 -26.52 -8.67 -8.40
CA SER A 536 -27.86 -9.20 -8.67
C SER A 536 -28.17 -9.31 -10.17
N VAL A 537 -27.50 -8.52 -11.02
CA VAL A 537 -27.70 -8.47 -12.46
C VAL A 537 -26.66 -9.28 -13.22
N PHE A 538 -25.40 -9.24 -12.79
CA PHE A 538 -24.26 -9.78 -13.53
C PHE A 538 -23.61 -11.01 -12.88
N GLY A 539 -24.01 -11.42 -11.67
CA GLY A 539 -23.36 -12.47 -10.89
C GLY A 539 -22.25 -11.93 -9.99
N THR A 540 -21.62 -12.81 -9.22
CA THR A 540 -20.47 -12.49 -8.37
C THR A 540 -19.27 -12.15 -9.24
N LEU A 541 -18.72 -10.94 -9.09
CA LEU A 541 -17.59 -10.44 -9.88
C LEU A 541 -16.42 -10.15 -8.94
N ALA A 542 -15.23 -10.62 -9.27
CA ALA A 542 -14.02 -10.23 -8.56
C ALA A 542 -13.70 -8.75 -8.84
N MET A 543 -13.59 -7.97 -7.77
CA MET A 543 -13.04 -6.62 -7.81
C MET A 543 -11.56 -6.63 -7.46
N ASP A 544 -10.80 -5.87 -8.25
CA ASP A 544 -9.40 -5.56 -8.02
C ASP A 544 -9.17 -4.04 -7.93
N PHE A 545 -7.96 -3.62 -7.64
CA PHE A 545 -7.60 -2.19 -7.62
C PHE A 545 -7.88 -1.48 -8.96
N SER A 546 -7.81 -2.20 -10.10
CA SER A 546 -8.06 -1.61 -11.41
C SER A 546 -9.54 -1.25 -11.62
N SER A 547 -10.46 -1.97 -10.98
CA SER A 547 -11.90 -1.69 -10.97
C SER A 547 -12.19 -0.30 -10.41
N TRP A 548 -11.59 0.03 -9.26
CA TRP A 548 -11.72 1.34 -8.61
C TRP A 548 -11.17 2.49 -9.46
N ILE A 549 -10.03 2.26 -10.13
CA ILE A 549 -9.41 3.23 -11.03
C ILE A 549 -10.33 3.52 -12.20
N VAL A 550 -10.83 2.48 -12.86
CA VAL A 550 -11.74 2.60 -14.02
C VAL A 550 -13.01 3.31 -13.59
N ALA A 551 -13.65 2.89 -12.49
CA ALA A 551 -14.84 3.53 -11.97
C ALA A 551 -14.61 5.02 -11.72
N GLY A 552 -13.57 5.36 -10.95
CA GLY A 552 -13.23 6.75 -10.60
C GLY A 552 -12.97 7.63 -11.83
N LEU A 553 -12.19 7.14 -12.80
CA LEU A 553 -11.90 7.88 -14.03
C LEU A 553 -13.18 8.10 -14.86
N MET A 554 -14.00 7.06 -15.02
CA MET A 554 -15.22 7.11 -15.84
C MET A 554 -16.34 7.94 -15.20
N ILE A 555 -16.46 7.91 -13.87
CA ILE A 555 -17.33 8.80 -13.08
C ILE A 555 -16.99 10.27 -13.38
N VAL A 556 -15.71 10.62 -13.35
CA VAL A 556 -15.26 11.99 -13.61
C VAL A 556 -15.53 12.39 -15.06
N VAL A 557 -15.25 11.50 -16.03
CA VAL A 557 -15.54 11.74 -17.45
C VAL A 557 -17.04 11.99 -17.68
N GLY A 558 -17.91 11.12 -17.14
CA GLY A 558 -19.37 11.23 -17.25
C GLY A 558 -19.89 12.52 -16.62
N THR A 559 -19.40 12.88 -15.43
CA THR A 559 -19.82 14.10 -14.73
C THR A 559 -19.36 15.37 -15.45
N VAL A 560 -18.15 15.38 -15.98
CA VAL A 560 -17.63 16.52 -16.75
C VAL A 560 -18.47 16.74 -18.01
N TRP A 561 -18.92 15.68 -18.68
CA TRP A 561 -19.85 15.81 -19.80
C TRP A 561 -21.15 16.47 -19.37
N VAL A 562 -21.75 16.03 -18.28
CA VAL A 562 -22.97 16.65 -17.72
C VAL A 562 -22.72 18.14 -17.44
N ILE A 563 -21.62 18.50 -16.80
CA ILE A 563 -21.32 19.90 -16.46
C ILE A 563 -21.08 20.76 -17.70
N VAL A 564 -20.23 20.31 -18.63
CA VAL A 564 -19.83 21.10 -19.80
C VAL A 564 -21.02 21.39 -20.72
N PHE A 565 -21.91 20.40 -20.91
CA PHE A 565 -23.10 20.56 -21.76
C PHE A 565 -24.27 21.26 -21.06
N ASN A 566 -24.22 21.40 -19.74
CA ASN A 566 -25.19 22.17 -18.94
C ASN A 566 -24.59 23.45 -18.34
N ALA A 567 -23.40 23.86 -18.77
CA ALA A 567 -22.68 25.00 -18.20
C ALA A 567 -23.50 26.29 -18.30
N ASP A 568 -24.31 26.47 -19.35
CA ASP A 568 -25.21 27.62 -19.52
C ASP A 568 -26.23 27.75 -18.38
N LEU A 569 -26.73 26.63 -17.82
CA LEU A 569 -27.65 26.63 -16.68
C LEU A 569 -26.95 27.02 -15.38
N LEU A 570 -25.77 26.42 -15.13
CA LEU A 570 -24.94 26.72 -13.97
C LEU A 570 -24.59 28.21 -13.94
N LEU A 571 -24.22 28.75 -15.11
CA LEU A 571 -23.96 30.17 -15.33
C LEU A 571 -25.17 31.04 -15.01
N GLY A 572 -26.35 30.63 -15.49
CA GLY A 572 -27.61 31.32 -15.20
C GLY A 572 -27.89 31.39 -13.71
N ALA A 573 -27.63 30.32 -12.96
CA ALA A 573 -27.76 30.30 -11.51
C ALA A 573 -26.77 31.27 -10.83
N VAL A 574 -25.48 31.19 -11.19
CA VAL A 574 -24.44 32.09 -10.66
C VAL A 574 -24.77 33.56 -10.96
N MET A 575 -25.22 33.87 -12.17
CA MET A 575 -25.59 35.22 -12.58
C MET A 575 -26.82 35.76 -11.83
N ARG A 576 -27.77 34.91 -11.42
CA ARG A 576 -28.90 35.35 -10.57
C ARG A 576 -28.46 35.75 -9.17
N VAL A 577 -27.44 35.07 -8.62
CA VAL A 577 -26.93 35.33 -7.27
C VAL A 577 -25.92 36.49 -7.29
N ALA A 578 -24.84 36.34 -8.05
CA ALA A 578 -23.70 37.27 -8.05
C ALA A 578 -23.90 38.49 -8.97
N GLY A 579 -24.80 38.40 -9.96
CA GLY A 579 -25.10 39.52 -10.87
C GLY A 579 -25.86 40.67 -10.22
N ARG A 580 -26.33 40.52 -8.97
CA ARG A 580 -26.94 41.60 -8.18
C ARG A 580 -25.92 42.66 -7.73
N ILE A 581 -24.64 42.31 -7.74
CA ILE A 581 -23.55 43.22 -7.35
C ILE A 581 -23.18 44.10 -8.55
N ARG A 582 -23.59 45.38 -8.52
CA ARG A 582 -23.43 46.35 -9.63
C ARG A 582 -22.00 46.47 -10.17
N GLY A 583 -20.98 46.34 -9.31
CA GLY A 583 -19.57 46.44 -9.71
C GLY A 583 -18.99 45.18 -10.36
N LEU A 584 -19.52 43.99 -10.07
CA LEU A 584 -18.98 42.71 -10.52
C LEU A 584 -19.72 42.14 -11.74
N ALA A 585 -20.96 42.55 -11.99
CA ALA A 585 -21.77 42.02 -13.09
C ALA A 585 -21.10 42.09 -14.49
N PRO A 586 -20.39 43.18 -14.87
CA PRO A 586 -19.69 43.22 -16.16
C PRO A 586 -18.51 42.25 -16.23
N VAL A 587 -17.79 42.08 -15.13
CA VAL A 587 -16.61 41.21 -15.02
C VAL A 587 -17.05 39.74 -15.05
N LEU A 588 -18.08 39.39 -14.29
CA LEU A 588 -18.69 38.06 -14.24
C LEU A 588 -19.23 37.62 -15.60
N ARG A 589 -19.99 38.48 -16.30
CA ARG A 589 -20.49 38.14 -17.65
C ARG A 589 -19.35 37.86 -18.63
N MET A 590 -18.28 38.65 -18.54
CA MET A 590 -17.14 38.54 -19.44
C MET A 590 -16.30 37.28 -19.13
N SER A 591 -15.99 37.01 -17.87
CA SER A 591 -15.17 35.84 -17.48
C SER A 591 -15.85 34.53 -17.86
N MET A 592 -17.18 34.49 -17.70
CA MET A 592 -18.00 33.30 -17.89
C MET A 592 -18.33 33.03 -19.37
N ALA A 593 -18.23 34.01 -20.27
CA ALA A 593 -18.55 33.86 -21.69
C ALA A 593 -17.58 32.93 -22.45
N TYR A 594 -16.36 32.75 -21.96
CA TYR A 594 -15.33 32.00 -22.69
C TYR A 594 -15.21 30.52 -22.33
N PRO A 595 -15.33 30.10 -21.05
CA PRO A 595 -15.49 28.70 -20.71
C PRO A 595 -16.57 28.00 -21.55
N LEU A 596 -17.66 28.71 -21.85
CA LEU A 596 -18.78 28.28 -22.69
C LEU A 596 -18.45 28.16 -24.18
N ARG A 597 -17.54 29.00 -24.71
CA ARG A 597 -17.09 28.94 -26.10
C ARG A 597 -16.04 27.86 -26.32
N ALA A 598 -15.17 27.63 -25.32
CA ALA A 598 -14.08 26.67 -25.38
C ALA A 598 -14.38 25.38 -24.60
N ARG A 599 -15.60 24.84 -24.76
CA ARG A 599 -16.15 23.70 -24.00
C ARG A 599 -15.18 22.54 -23.82
N PHE A 600 -14.48 22.14 -24.88
CA PHE A 600 -13.55 21.02 -24.84
C PHE A 600 -12.39 21.27 -23.87
N ARG A 601 -11.77 22.46 -23.93
CA ARG A 601 -10.65 22.81 -23.05
C ARG A 601 -11.11 22.95 -21.61
N THR A 602 -12.21 23.68 -21.39
CA THR A 602 -12.80 23.87 -20.06
C THR A 602 -13.19 22.52 -19.44
N GLY A 603 -13.74 21.60 -20.25
CA GLY A 603 -14.08 20.26 -19.82
C GLY A 603 -12.86 19.46 -19.38
N THR A 604 -11.79 19.43 -20.18
CA THR A 604 -10.55 18.73 -19.80
C THR A 604 -9.88 19.33 -18.56
N THR A 605 -9.91 20.66 -18.36
CA THR A 605 -9.39 21.26 -17.13
C THR A 605 -10.22 20.92 -15.92
N LEU A 606 -11.54 20.98 -16.08
CA LEU A 606 -12.47 20.64 -15.02
C LEU A 606 -12.32 19.18 -14.64
N ALA A 607 -12.21 18.27 -15.62
CA ALA A 607 -12.01 16.83 -15.40
C ALA A 607 -10.76 16.55 -14.60
N MET A 608 -9.63 17.14 -14.97
CA MET A 608 -8.36 16.93 -14.28
C MET A 608 -8.44 17.40 -12.81
N PHE A 609 -8.98 18.59 -12.52
CA PHE A 609 -9.14 19.05 -11.13
C PHE A 609 -10.18 18.24 -10.36
N THR A 610 -11.30 17.91 -11.02
CA THR A 610 -12.36 17.10 -10.39
C THR A 610 -11.82 15.74 -10.03
N LEU A 611 -11.01 15.11 -10.89
CA LEU A 611 -10.35 13.83 -10.62
C LEU A 611 -9.47 13.90 -9.38
N VAL A 612 -8.61 14.91 -9.29
CA VAL A 612 -7.72 15.08 -8.13
C VAL A 612 -8.52 15.25 -6.84
N VAL A 613 -9.49 16.17 -6.82
CA VAL A 613 -10.30 16.41 -5.62
C VAL A 613 -11.13 15.18 -5.27
N PHE A 614 -11.72 14.52 -6.27
CA PHE A 614 -12.49 13.30 -6.11
C PHE A 614 -11.67 12.22 -5.42
N VAL A 615 -10.49 11.88 -5.93
CA VAL A 615 -9.63 10.84 -5.35
C VAL A 615 -9.22 11.22 -3.93
N LEU A 616 -8.88 12.49 -3.71
CA LEU A 616 -8.52 13.02 -2.39
C LEU A 616 -9.65 12.90 -1.37
N VAL A 617 -10.86 13.26 -1.76
CA VAL A 617 -12.03 13.18 -0.87
C VAL A 617 -12.43 11.73 -0.61
N THR A 618 -12.49 10.89 -1.64
CA THR A 618 -12.81 9.45 -1.48
C THR A 618 -11.81 8.80 -0.54
N GLY A 619 -10.51 8.91 -0.82
CA GLY A 619 -9.47 8.29 -0.01
C GLY A 619 -9.46 8.83 1.43
N SER A 620 -9.58 10.16 1.60
CA SER A 620 -9.61 10.76 2.94
C SER A 620 -10.84 10.38 3.76
N ALA A 621 -12.02 10.25 3.14
CA ALA A 621 -13.26 9.93 3.84
C ALA A 621 -13.36 8.43 4.16
N SER A 622 -13.06 7.55 3.19
CA SER A 622 -13.06 6.10 3.41
C SER A 622 -12.07 5.72 4.50
N GLN A 623 -10.87 6.30 4.46
CA GLN A 623 -9.84 5.99 5.44
C GLN A 623 -10.13 6.53 6.84
N ALA A 624 -10.62 7.77 6.94
CA ALA A 624 -11.00 8.34 8.24
C ALA A 624 -12.18 7.58 8.87
N SER A 625 -13.02 6.94 8.05
CA SER A 625 -14.08 6.04 8.51
C SER A 625 -13.50 4.76 9.09
N PHE A 626 -12.53 4.14 8.40
CA PHE A 626 -11.89 2.88 8.82
C PHE A 626 -11.05 3.04 10.09
N VAL A 627 -10.24 4.11 10.19
CA VAL A 627 -9.44 4.36 11.41
C VAL A 627 -10.35 4.58 12.63
N ARG A 628 -11.52 5.18 12.42
CA ARG A 628 -12.47 5.46 13.50
C ARG A 628 -13.36 4.25 13.86
N SER A 629 -13.41 3.22 13.02
CA SER A 629 -14.10 1.97 13.36
C SER A 629 -13.24 1.03 14.20
N ILE A 630 -11.94 1.31 14.36
CA ILE A 630 -11.10 0.59 15.31
C ILE A 630 -11.56 1.03 16.71
N ASP A 631 -12.19 0.10 17.42
CA ASP A 631 -12.70 0.29 18.77
C ASP A 631 -11.95 -0.64 19.73
N VAL A 632 -11.62 -0.11 20.90
CA VAL A 632 -10.89 -0.80 21.96
C VAL A 632 -11.71 -1.98 22.49
N ASP A 633 -13.04 -1.84 22.51
CA ASP A 633 -13.93 -2.90 22.98
C ASP A 633 -13.92 -4.12 22.03
N ASP A 634 -13.91 -3.89 20.71
CA ASP A 634 -13.87 -4.95 19.70
C ASP A 634 -12.48 -5.60 19.61
N THR A 635 -11.41 -4.80 19.68
CA THR A 635 -10.02 -5.28 19.64
C THR A 635 -9.60 -5.96 20.95
N GLY A 636 -10.13 -5.51 22.09
CA GLY A 636 -9.79 -6.02 23.41
C GLY A 636 -10.58 -7.24 23.85
N GLY A 637 -11.73 -7.52 23.23
CA GLY A 637 -12.55 -8.70 23.56
C GLY A 637 -13.03 -8.73 25.01
N GLY A 638 -13.22 -7.56 25.63
CA GLY A 638 -13.69 -7.42 27.02
C GLY A 638 -12.58 -7.29 28.07
N PHE A 639 -11.32 -7.41 27.65
CA PHE A 639 -10.14 -7.25 28.51
C PHE A 639 -9.53 -5.84 28.35
N GLN A 640 -8.78 -5.38 29.35
CA GLN A 640 -8.16 -4.03 29.33
C GLN A 640 -6.64 -4.08 29.32
N VAL A 641 -6.03 -5.13 29.86
CA VAL A 641 -4.58 -5.35 29.84
C VAL A 641 -4.31 -6.73 29.28
N ARG A 642 -3.26 -6.82 28.48
CA ARG A 642 -2.70 -8.06 27.99
C ARG A 642 -1.29 -8.19 28.53
N ALA A 643 -0.88 -9.42 28.82
CA ALA A 643 0.51 -9.73 29.05
C ALA A 643 0.95 -11.02 28.36
N GLY A 644 2.21 -11.08 27.94
CA GLY A 644 2.87 -12.28 27.43
C GLY A 644 4.08 -12.64 28.29
N THR A 645 4.29 -13.92 28.58
CA THR A 645 5.50 -14.43 29.24
C THR A 645 6.36 -15.19 28.25
N VAL A 646 7.67 -15.24 28.50
CA VAL A 646 8.57 -16.05 27.66
C VAL A 646 8.26 -17.55 27.83
N GLY A 647 8.34 -18.31 26.74
CA GLY A 647 8.04 -19.75 26.73
C GLY A 647 8.94 -20.59 27.64
N ALA A 648 10.13 -20.10 28.01
CA ALA A 648 11.03 -20.73 28.96
C ALA A 648 10.56 -20.59 30.43
N ALA A 649 9.70 -19.63 30.73
CA ALA A 649 9.24 -19.32 32.09
C ALA A 649 7.73 -19.03 32.15
N PRO A 650 6.87 -19.92 31.63
CA PRO A 650 5.43 -19.68 31.57
C PRO A 650 4.82 -19.56 32.97
N VAL A 651 3.67 -18.89 33.06
CA VAL A 651 2.87 -18.82 34.29
C VAL A 651 1.61 -19.66 34.11
N ASP A 652 1.67 -20.93 34.50
CA ASP A 652 0.59 -21.89 34.26
C ASP A 652 -0.75 -21.49 34.90
N ASP A 653 -0.72 -20.91 36.10
CA ASP A 653 -1.91 -20.39 36.80
C ASP A 653 -1.67 -18.95 37.26
N MET A 654 -1.98 -18.02 36.35
CA MET A 654 -1.86 -16.58 36.61
C MET A 654 -2.78 -16.12 37.75
N ALA A 655 -3.98 -16.69 37.90
CA ALA A 655 -4.91 -16.33 38.95
C ALA A 655 -4.37 -16.67 40.35
N ALA A 656 -3.68 -17.81 40.48
CA ALA A 656 -2.97 -18.16 41.70
C ALA A 656 -1.74 -17.27 41.92
N ALA A 657 -0.96 -17.03 40.86
CA ALA A 657 0.28 -16.25 40.94
C ALA A 657 0.04 -14.79 41.38
N LEU A 658 -1.06 -14.18 40.92
CA LEU A 658 -1.49 -12.83 41.32
C LEU A 658 -1.74 -12.68 42.82
N LYS A 659 -2.11 -13.74 43.54
CA LYS A 659 -2.37 -13.65 45.00
C LYS A 659 -1.11 -13.41 45.82
N SER A 660 0.04 -13.79 45.27
CA SER A 660 1.36 -13.59 45.87
C SER A 660 2.20 -12.52 45.18
N ALA A 661 1.65 -11.87 44.14
CA ALA A 661 2.38 -10.90 43.33
C ALA A 661 2.67 -9.61 44.14
N PRO A 662 3.94 -9.20 44.29
CA PRO A 662 4.29 -7.98 45.00
C PRO A 662 3.84 -6.74 44.20
N GLY A 663 3.21 -5.78 44.86
CA GLY A 663 2.84 -4.49 44.24
C GLY A 663 1.56 -4.50 43.40
N VAL A 664 1.02 -5.68 43.06
CA VAL A 664 -0.27 -5.84 42.37
C VAL A 664 -1.37 -6.03 43.41
N ARG A 665 -2.42 -5.21 43.37
CA ARG A 665 -3.58 -5.38 44.25
C ARG A 665 -4.60 -6.28 43.55
N SER A 666 -4.92 -7.40 44.17
CA SER A 666 -5.91 -8.34 43.61
C SER A 666 -7.32 -7.76 43.48
N GLU A 667 -7.64 -6.68 44.21
CA GLU A 667 -8.89 -5.92 44.07
C GLU A 667 -8.99 -5.12 42.75
N ASP A 668 -7.85 -4.82 42.11
CA ASP A 668 -7.81 -4.07 40.85
C ASP A 668 -8.07 -4.98 39.64
N ILE A 669 -7.97 -6.32 39.81
CA ILE A 669 -8.15 -7.32 38.75
C ILE A 669 -9.45 -8.09 39.02
N ALA A 670 -10.44 -7.95 38.14
CA ALA A 670 -11.73 -8.62 38.25
C ALA A 670 -11.65 -10.10 37.82
N PHE A 671 -10.94 -10.38 36.73
CA PHE A 671 -10.73 -11.72 36.19
C PHE A 671 -9.45 -11.78 35.35
N VAL A 672 -8.91 -12.99 35.18
CA VAL A 672 -7.78 -13.25 34.28
C VAL A 672 -8.11 -14.46 33.41
N GLY A 673 -7.96 -14.31 32.11
CA GLY A 673 -8.02 -15.39 31.14
C GLY A 673 -6.63 -15.69 30.61
N SER A 674 -6.34 -16.95 30.31
CA SER A 674 -5.04 -17.38 29.81
C SER A 674 -5.18 -18.18 28.53
N GLN A 675 -4.14 -18.10 27.71
CA GLN A 675 -4.08 -18.72 26.40
C GLN A 675 -2.73 -19.40 26.20
N SER A 676 -2.78 -20.63 25.71
CA SER A 676 -1.62 -21.34 25.16
C SER A 676 -1.63 -21.27 23.63
N VAL A 677 -0.45 -21.32 23.03
CA VAL A 677 -0.26 -21.36 21.58
C VAL A 677 0.66 -22.52 21.25
N LEU A 678 0.28 -23.31 20.26
CA LEU A 678 1.05 -24.45 19.77
C LEU A 678 1.06 -24.43 18.25
N ALA A 679 2.22 -24.54 17.61
CA ALA A 679 2.28 -24.78 16.18
C ALA A 679 1.84 -26.21 15.87
N VAL A 680 0.92 -26.37 14.93
CA VAL A 680 0.42 -27.66 14.46
C VAL A 680 0.27 -27.61 12.95
N ASP A 681 0.18 -28.77 12.31
CA ASP A 681 -0.39 -28.82 10.97
C ASP A 681 -1.89 -29.05 11.05
N ALA A 682 -2.65 -28.32 10.23
CA ALA A 682 -4.07 -28.48 10.09
C ALA A 682 -4.43 -29.02 8.70
N ARG A 683 -5.50 -29.82 8.62
CA ARG A 683 -6.14 -30.17 7.36
C ARG A 683 -7.66 -30.14 7.47
N GLN A 684 -8.32 -29.72 6.39
CA GLN A 684 -9.77 -29.82 6.27
C GLN A 684 -10.16 -31.24 5.86
N LEU A 685 -10.99 -31.91 6.66
CA LEU A 685 -11.45 -33.27 6.34
C LEU A 685 -12.46 -33.24 5.18
N GLY A 686 -12.33 -34.19 4.25
CA GLY A 686 -13.24 -34.34 3.11
C GLY A 686 -12.85 -33.59 1.82
N THR A 687 -11.76 -32.81 1.81
CA THR A 687 -11.32 -32.04 0.64
C THR A 687 -10.14 -32.67 -0.12
N GLY A 688 -9.50 -33.69 0.45
CA GLY A 688 -8.30 -34.33 -0.11
C GLY A 688 -7.02 -33.50 0.03
N ARG A 689 -7.07 -32.36 0.72
CA ARG A 689 -5.89 -31.52 1.03
C ARG A 689 -4.99 -32.19 2.08
N GLY A 690 -3.70 -31.87 1.99
CA GLY A 690 -2.68 -32.29 2.94
C GLY A 690 -2.74 -31.56 4.26
N PHE A 691 -1.78 -31.83 5.12
CA PHE A 691 -1.50 -31.09 6.35
C PHE A 691 -0.70 -29.83 5.98
N GLU A 692 -1.16 -28.67 6.44
CA GLU A 692 -0.56 -27.35 6.20
C GLU A 692 -0.36 -26.65 7.56
N SER A 693 0.76 -25.95 7.74
CA SER A 693 1.12 -25.36 9.05
C SER A 693 0.16 -24.25 9.45
N TYR A 694 -0.38 -24.33 10.66
CA TYR A 694 -1.25 -23.30 11.23
C TYR A 694 -1.35 -23.38 12.75
N PRO A 695 -1.25 -22.27 13.50
CA PRO A 695 -1.23 -22.32 14.96
C PRO A 695 -2.59 -22.72 15.54
N VAL A 696 -2.56 -23.50 16.62
CA VAL A 696 -3.73 -23.80 17.47
C VAL A 696 -3.58 -23.12 18.82
N ARG A 697 -4.69 -22.59 19.33
CA ARG A 697 -4.76 -21.79 20.56
C ARG A 697 -5.68 -22.47 21.56
N GLY A 698 -5.19 -22.66 22.77
CA GLY A 698 -5.98 -23.19 23.88
C GLY A 698 -6.42 -22.05 24.78
N LEU A 699 -7.73 -21.86 24.92
CA LEU A 699 -8.33 -20.81 25.73
C LEU A 699 -8.85 -21.41 27.04
N ASP A 700 -8.42 -20.86 28.17
CA ASP A 700 -8.91 -21.33 29.47
C ASP A 700 -10.39 -20.97 29.70
N ALA A 701 -10.99 -21.56 30.73
CA ALA A 701 -12.42 -21.36 31.02
C ALA A 701 -12.72 -19.89 31.36
N SER A 702 -11.82 -19.20 32.05
CA SER A 702 -12.00 -17.80 32.44
C SER A 702 -12.00 -16.88 31.22
N PHE A 703 -11.12 -17.12 30.25
CA PHE A 703 -11.11 -16.42 28.97
C PHE A 703 -12.42 -16.63 28.22
N LEU A 704 -12.86 -17.88 28.08
CA LEU A 704 -14.11 -18.22 27.39
C LEU A 704 -15.36 -17.67 28.10
N ASP A 705 -15.32 -17.51 29.42
CA ASP A 705 -16.41 -16.93 30.22
C ASP A 705 -16.58 -15.42 29.98
N HIS A 706 -15.47 -14.71 29.77
CA HIS A 706 -15.46 -13.25 29.74
C HIS A 706 -15.23 -12.65 28.36
N THR A 707 -14.76 -13.44 27.39
CA THR A 707 -14.50 -12.94 26.04
C THR A 707 -15.77 -12.39 25.39
N THR A 708 -15.62 -11.19 24.80
CA THR A 708 -16.64 -10.54 23.98
C THR A 708 -16.25 -10.48 22.51
N PHE A 709 -15.24 -11.25 22.08
CA PHE A 709 -14.82 -11.28 20.68
C PHE A 709 -15.99 -11.69 19.77
N GLY A 710 -16.27 -10.82 18.80
CA GLY A 710 -17.33 -11.04 17.82
C GLY A 710 -16.96 -12.13 16.82
N LEU A 711 -17.98 -12.86 16.35
CA LEU A 711 -17.84 -13.82 15.25
C LEU A 711 -18.46 -13.25 13.98
N GLY A 712 -17.71 -13.26 12.89
CA GLY A 712 -18.18 -12.85 11.57
C GLY A 712 -19.04 -13.92 10.90
N ALA A 713 -18.77 -15.19 11.18
CA ALA A 713 -19.63 -16.27 10.71
C ALA A 713 -19.83 -17.33 11.80
N ILE A 714 -21.01 -17.91 11.88
CA ILE A 714 -21.37 -18.93 12.88
C ILE A 714 -21.96 -20.18 12.21
N ALA A 715 -21.65 -21.35 12.76
CA ALA A 715 -22.12 -22.59 12.18
C ALA A 715 -23.62 -22.82 12.38
N SER A 716 -24.25 -23.51 11.43
CA SER A 716 -25.63 -23.99 11.47
C SER A 716 -25.87 -24.76 12.77
N GLY A 717 -26.74 -24.24 13.65
CA GLY A 717 -27.05 -24.82 14.96
C GLY A 717 -26.78 -23.90 16.15
N TYR A 718 -26.06 -22.80 15.94
CA TYR A 718 -25.81 -21.77 16.94
C TYR A 718 -26.51 -20.45 16.58
N GLY A 719 -27.07 -19.76 17.58
CA GLY A 719 -27.83 -18.52 17.42
C GLY A 719 -27.03 -17.25 17.66
N SER A 720 -25.94 -17.31 18.46
CA SER A 720 -25.13 -16.13 18.82
C SER A 720 -23.66 -16.48 19.05
N ALA A 721 -22.78 -15.48 19.00
CA ALA A 721 -21.36 -15.65 19.30
C ALA A 721 -21.12 -16.17 20.73
N ARG A 722 -21.88 -15.68 21.72
CA ARG A 722 -21.80 -16.16 23.11
C ARG A 722 -22.11 -17.65 23.22
N GLU A 723 -23.13 -18.13 22.51
CA GLU A 723 -23.48 -19.55 22.47
C GLU A 723 -22.37 -20.42 21.86
N VAL A 724 -21.64 -19.91 20.87
CA VAL A 724 -20.47 -20.59 20.29
C VAL A 724 -19.32 -20.66 21.31
N TRP A 725 -18.99 -19.55 21.98
CA TRP A 725 -17.94 -19.53 23.00
C TRP A 725 -18.28 -20.43 24.20
N ASP A 726 -19.54 -20.41 24.66
CA ASP A 726 -20.04 -21.34 25.68
C ASP A 726 -19.92 -22.81 25.21
N ALA A 727 -20.23 -23.09 23.94
CA ALA A 727 -20.10 -24.43 23.39
C ALA A 727 -18.64 -24.90 23.29
N VAL A 728 -17.70 -24.02 22.92
CA VAL A 728 -16.25 -24.33 22.89
C VAL A 728 -15.72 -24.63 24.30
N ARG A 729 -16.24 -23.92 25.33
CA ARG A 729 -15.94 -24.20 26.74
C ARG A 729 -16.47 -25.56 27.19
N ASP A 730 -17.74 -25.84 26.90
CA ASP A 730 -18.47 -26.96 27.50
C ASP A 730 -18.31 -28.28 26.72
N ARG A 731 -17.99 -28.22 25.41
CA ARG A 731 -17.87 -29.40 24.53
C ARG A 731 -16.45 -29.49 23.95
N PRO A 732 -15.64 -30.45 24.42
CA PRO A 732 -14.30 -30.68 23.86
C PRO A 732 -14.36 -31.00 22.35
N GLY A 733 -13.37 -30.50 21.61
CA GLY A 733 -13.26 -30.75 20.17
C GLY A 733 -14.02 -29.76 19.28
N LEU A 734 -14.59 -28.68 19.83
CA LEU A 734 -15.08 -27.55 19.03
C LEU A 734 -14.01 -26.46 18.91
N ALA A 735 -14.00 -25.75 17.78
CA ALA A 735 -13.04 -24.69 17.52
C ALA A 735 -13.69 -23.47 16.84
N VAL A 736 -13.08 -22.32 17.05
CA VAL A 736 -13.30 -21.07 16.33
C VAL A 736 -12.02 -20.77 15.58
N VAL A 737 -12.10 -20.33 14.33
CA VAL A 737 -10.92 -19.94 13.53
C VAL A 737 -10.98 -18.45 13.20
N ASP A 738 -9.87 -17.85 12.84
CA ASP A 738 -9.83 -16.49 12.32
C ASP A 738 -10.32 -16.38 10.87
N SER A 739 -10.50 -15.14 10.41
CA SER A 739 -11.00 -14.86 9.06
C SER A 739 -9.97 -15.02 7.93
N PHE A 740 -8.67 -15.16 8.22
CA PHE A 740 -7.63 -15.20 7.17
C PHE A 740 -7.63 -16.51 6.39
N ILE A 741 -8.04 -17.61 7.03
CA ILE A 741 -8.15 -18.94 6.39
C ILE A 741 -9.49 -19.16 5.68
N VAL A 742 -10.39 -18.17 5.68
CA VAL A 742 -11.71 -18.28 5.06
C VAL A 742 -11.71 -17.52 3.72
N PRO A 743 -12.13 -18.16 2.61
CA PRO A 743 -12.14 -17.50 1.32
C PRO A 743 -13.17 -16.38 1.29
N ARG A 744 -12.85 -15.32 0.56
CA ARG A 744 -13.70 -14.16 0.33
C ARG A 744 -14.12 -14.10 -1.12
N ARG A 745 -15.28 -13.48 -1.38
CA ARG A 745 -15.73 -13.18 -2.73
C ARG A 745 -14.96 -12.00 -3.30
N ASP A 746 -14.63 -11.05 -2.44
CA ASP A 746 -13.75 -9.93 -2.77
C ASP A 746 -12.29 -10.36 -2.54
N ASN A 747 -11.47 -10.34 -3.60
CA ASN A 747 -10.08 -10.77 -3.56
C ASN A 747 -9.14 -9.72 -2.93
N PHE A 748 -9.64 -9.00 -1.92
CA PHE A 748 -8.96 -7.88 -1.27
C PHE A 748 -8.34 -8.35 0.04
N ASN A 749 -7.36 -9.26 -0.04
CA ASN A 749 -6.61 -9.70 1.12
C ASN A 749 -5.29 -8.93 1.22
N PHE A 750 -5.05 -8.31 2.38
CA PHE A 750 -3.79 -7.64 2.69
C PHE A 750 -2.99 -8.52 3.64
N GLY A 751 -2.01 -9.23 3.09
CA GLY A 751 -1.15 -10.13 3.83
C GLY A 751 -0.70 -11.28 2.94
N VAL A 752 0.33 -11.99 3.39
CA VAL A 752 0.65 -13.30 2.84
C VAL A 752 -0.47 -14.22 3.30
N ALA A 753 -1.21 -14.80 2.35
CA ALA A 753 -2.26 -15.75 2.70
C ALA A 753 -1.60 -16.99 3.34
N PRO A 754 -2.12 -17.50 4.46
CA PRO A 754 -1.59 -18.72 5.05
C PRO A 754 -1.82 -19.89 4.08
N ASP A 755 -0.92 -20.88 4.12
CA ASP A 755 -1.05 -22.09 3.31
C ASP A 755 -2.37 -22.83 3.62
N PHE A 756 -2.70 -22.92 4.91
CA PHE A 756 -3.95 -23.51 5.37
C PHE A 756 -5.16 -22.63 5.07
N ALA A 757 -6.05 -23.11 4.19
CA ALA A 757 -7.31 -22.44 3.87
C ALA A 757 -8.51 -23.39 3.89
N LEU A 758 -9.62 -22.90 4.44
CA LEU A 758 -10.92 -23.57 4.40
C LEU A 758 -11.58 -23.41 3.03
N THR A 759 -12.47 -24.34 2.71
CA THR A 759 -13.24 -24.34 1.46
C THR A 759 -14.70 -24.73 1.71
N GLY A 760 -15.57 -24.34 0.78
CA GLY A 760 -16.99 -24.74 0.76
C GLY A 760 -17.99 -23.65 1.16
N PHE A 761 -17.53 -22.50 1.65
CA PHE A 761 -18.35 -21.33 1.99
C PHE A 761 -17.51 -20.06 1.85
N TYR A 762 -18.16 -18.89 1.83
CA TYR A 762 -17.49 -17.60 1.85
C TYR A 762 -17.73 -16.88 3.17
N PHE A 763 -16.76 -16.09 3.63
CA PHE A 763 -16.88 -15.34 4.89
C PHE A 763 -18.14 -14.46 4.93
N GLU A 764 -18.49 -13.87 3.79
CA GLU A 764 -19.65 -12.99 3.60
C GLU A 764 -21.01 -13.71 3.75
N ASP A 765 -21.03 -15.04 3.73
CA ASP A 765 -22.27 -15.81 3.92
C ASP A 765 -22.78 -15.71 5.37
N GLY A 766 -21.91 -15.39 6.34
CA GLY A 766 -22.21 -15.24 7.78
C GLY A 766 -22.67 -16.52 8.48
N ARG A 767 -23.01 -17.56 7.71
CA ARG A 767 -23.39 -18.89 8.18
C ARG A 767 -22.79 -19.96 7.32
N PHE A 768 -22.42 -21.07 7.95
CA PHE A 768 -21.80 -22.21 7.29
C PHE A 768 -22.16 -23.50 8.02
N ASP A 769 -21.96 -24.65 7.38
CA ASP A 769 -22.13 -25.94 8.06
C ASP A 769 -20.86 -26.28 8.85
N PRO A 770 -20.96 -26.88 10.06
CA PRO A 770 -19.78 -27.18 10.87
C PRO A 770 -18.69 -27.94 10.10
N ILE A 771 -17.46 -27.42 10.12
CA ILE A 771 -16.37 -27.96 9.30
C ILE A 771 -15.45 -28.82 10.16
N PRO A 772 -15.35 -30.14 9.89
CA PRO A 772 -14.40 -30.99 10.58
C PRO A 772 -12.98 -30.73 10.05
N ILE A 773 -12.07 -30.43 10.97
CA ILE A 773 -10.64 -30.30 10.72
C ILE A 773 -9.87 -31.30 11.58
N GLU A 774 -8.67 -31.63 11.17
CA GLU A 774 -7.76 -32.46 11.93
C GLU A 774 -6.45 -31.70 12.10
N VAL A 775 -5.98 -31.61 13.35
CA VAL A 775 -4.72 -30.98 13.71
C VAL A 775 -3.72 -32.05 14.14
N LEU A 776 -2.47 -31.88 13.75
CA LEU A 776 -1.34 -32.77 13.98
C LEU A 776 -0.22 -31.99 14.66
N ASP A 777 0.18 -32.44 15.84
CA ASP A 777 1.43 -31.99 16.44
C ASP A 777 2.59 -32.77 15.81
N LYS A 778 3.44 -32.07 15.05
CA LYS A 778 4.59 -32.66 14.36
C LYS A 778 5.62 -33.26 15.34
N GLN A 779 5.72 -32.75 16.57
CA GLN A 779 6.72 -33.20 17.54
C GLN A 779 6.34 -34.55 18.16
N THR A 780 5.08 -34.75 18.52
CA THR A 780 4.61 -36.00 19.14
C THR A 780 3.96 -36.97 18.15
N GLY A 781 3.56 -36.50 16.97
CA GLY A 781 2.72 -37.23 16.02
C GLY A 781 1.28 -37.42 16.51
N ALA A 782 0.89 -36.80 17.63
CA ALA A 782 -0.47 -36.84 18.14
C ALA A 782 -1.41 -36.06 17.22
N THR A 783 -2.65 -36.52 17.10
CA THR A 783 -3.68 -35.85 16.28
C THR A 783 -4.92 -35.57 17.10
N ALA A 784 -5.56 -34.44 16.82
CA ALA A 784 -6.84 -34.07 17.40
C ALA A 784 -7.82 -33.72 16.28
N ARG A 785 -9.08 -34.15 16.44
CA ARG A 785 -10.15 -33.74 15.54
C ARG A 785 -10.92 -32.59 16.17
N LEU A 786 -10.99 -31.48 15.45
CA LEU A 786 -11.73 -30.29 15.85
C LEU A 786 -12.86 -30.04 14.86
N THR A 787 -13.94 -29.44 15.32
CA THR A 787 -15.03 -28.99 14.44
C THR A 787 -15.13 -27.49 14.54
N VAL A 788 -14.89 -26.81 13.42
CA VAL A 788 -15.03 -25.36 13.32
C VAL A 788 -16.50 -24.99 13.39
N VAL A 789 -16.85 -24.19 14.39
CA VAL A 789 -18.22 -23.75 14.69
C VAL A 789 -18.40 -22.23 14.68
N GLY A 790 -17.31 -21.48 14.58
CA GLY A 790 -17.33 -20.03 14.44
C GLY A 790 -16.09 -19.51 13.71
N ILE A 791 -16.24 -18.34 13.07
CA ILE A 791 -15.15 -17.58 12.45
C ILE A 791 -15.09 -16.21 13.15
N LEU A 792 -13.93 -15.80 13.65
CA LEU A 792 -13.72 -14.48 14.26
C LEU A 792 -14.00 -13.36 13.26
N LYS A 793 -14.41 -12.19 13.76
CA LYS A 793 -14.43 -10.95 12.97
C LYS A 793 -12.99 -10.51 12.63
N GLU A 794 -12.84 -9.77 11.54
CA GLU A 794 -11.55 -9.19 11.11
C GLU A 794 -11.02 -8.11 12.04
N THR A 795 -11.87 -7.59 12.91
CA THR A 795 -11.49 -6.63 13.95
C THR A 795 -10.78 -7.30 15.14
N ALA A 796 -10.77 -8.65 15.19
CA ALA A 796 -10.02 -9.39 16.17
C ALA A 796 -8.51 -9.11 16.01
N PRO A 797 -7.77 -9.02 17.12
CA PRO A 797 -6.34 -8.72 17.09
C PRO A 797 -5.55 -9.85 16.42
N PHE A 798 -4.37 -9.53 15.87
CA PHE A 798 -3.49 -10.50 15.18
C PHE A 798 -3.15 -11.72 16.05
N GLU A 799 -3.20 -11.58 17.37
CA GLU A 799 -2.90 -12.63 18.34
C GLU A 799 -4.07 -13.59 18.59
N MET A 800 -5.18 -13.37 17.90
CA MET A 800 -6.25 -14.35 17.76
C MET A 800 -6.18 -15.14 16.44
N ILE A 801 -5.19 -14.87 15.56
CA ILE A 801 -4.96 -15.64 14.33
C ILE A 801 -4.57 -17.07 14.67
N GLY A 802 -5.33 -18.06 14.23
CA GLY A 802 -5.15 -19.45 14.59
C GLY A 802 -6.47 -20.17 14.84
N ILE A 803 -6.36 -21.48 15.05
CA ILE A 803 -7.48 -22.33 15.45
C ILE A 803 -7.66 -22.24 16.97
N SER A 804 -8.65 -21.49 17.44
CA SER A 804 -8.97 -21.31 18.86
C SER A 804 -9.91 -22.41 19.37
N THR A 805 -9.49 -23.15 20.40
CA THR A 805 -10.29 -24.19 21.08
C THR A 805 -10.10 -24.08 22.60
N SER A 806 -10.79 -24.90 23.40
CA SER A 806 -10.62 -24.89 24.84
C SER A 806 -9.27 -25.48 25.27
N GLN A 807 -8.67 -24.90 26.32
CA GLN A 807 -7.42 -25.40 26.93
C GLN A 807 -7.55 -26.87 27.32
N GLN A 808 -8.73 -27.28 27.82
CA GLN A 808 -9.02 -28.69 28.14
C GLN A 808 -8.87 -29.61 26.91
N THR A 809 -9.35 -29.17 25.74
CA THR A 809 -9.21 -29.94 24.49
C THR A 809 -7.74 -30.11 24.15
N LEU A 810 -6.95 -29.02 24.16
CA LEU A 810 -5.53 -29.08 23.84
C LEU A 810 -4.72 -29.89 24.85
N THR A 811 -4.89 -29.68 26.14
CA THR A 811 -4.15 -30.44 27.16
C THR A 811 -4.51 -31.94 27.14
N SER A 812 -5.74 -32.29 26.75
CA SER A 812 -6.14 -33.69 26.57
C SER A 812 -5.55 -34.33 25.31
N ALA A 813 -5.43 -33.57 24.22
CA ALA A 813 -4.90 -34.04 22.95
C ALA A 813 -3.36 -34.04 22.90
N PHE A 814 -2.74 -33.05 23.54
CA PHE A 814 -1.30 -32.77 23.54
C PHE A 814 -0.78 -32.54 24.98
N PRO A 815 -0.72 -33.59 25.81
CA PRO A 815 -0.29 -33.46 27.21
C PRO A 815 1.15 -32.94 27.31
N GLY A 816 1.37 -31.93 28.18
CA GLY A 816 2.71 -31.40 28.46
C GLY A 816 3.30 -30.48 27.39
N ARG A 817 2.54 -30.14 26.34
CA ARG A 817 2.94 -29.20 25.29
C ARG A 817 2.22 -27.86 25.32
N THR A 818 1.22 -27.73 26.19
CA THR A 818 0.23 -26.65 26.13
C THR A 818 0.30 -25.84 27.42
N HIS A 819 1.28 -24.94 27.50
CA HIS A 819 1.46 -24.04 28.64
C HIS A 819 0.91 -22.65 28.28
N PRO A 820 0.10 -22.02 29.15
CA PRO A 820 -0.33 -20.66 28.91
C PRO A 820 0.86 -19.69 28.97
N THR A 821 1.04 -18.91 27.90
CA THR A 821 2.06 -17.86 27.80
C THR A 821 1.47 -16.49 27.54
N ILE A 822 0.19 -16.41 27.18
CA ILE A 822 -0.53 -15.16 26.96
C ILE A 822 -1.65 -15.06 28.00
N HIS A 823 -1.74 -13.92 28.67
CA HIS A 823 -2.70 -13.64 29.72
C HIS A 823 -3.45 -12.34 29.43
N TYR A 824 -4.76 -12.37 29.65
CA TYR A 824 -5.65 -11.23 29.46
C TYR A 824 -6.32 -10.89 30.79
N PHE A 825 -6.28 -9.62 31.17
CA PHE A 825 -6.76 -9.15 32.47
C PHE A 825 -7.98 -8.24 32.27
N GLY A 826 -9.08 -8.64 32.90
CA GLY A 826 -10.24 -7.79 33.11
C GLY A 826 -10.05 -6.99 34.39
N LEU A 827 -10.09 -5.68 34.31
CA LEU A 827 -9.84 -4.79 35.45
C LEU A 827 -11.14 -4.40 36.17
N ALA A 828 -11.02 -4.17 37.47
CA ALA A 828 -12.11 -3.64 38.27
C ALA A 828 -12.42 -2.18 37.89
N PRO A 829 -13.68 -1.71 38.05
CA PRO A 829 -14.03 -0.33 37.73
C PRO A 829 -13.17 0.69 38.48
N GLY A 830 -12.45 1.54 37.75
CA GLY A 830 -11.61 2.60 38.30
C GLY A 830 -10.13 2.24 38.47
N ALA A 831 -9.71 1.01 38.15
CA ALA A 831 -8.30 0.67 37.98
C ALA A 831 -7.77 1.22 36.65
N ASP A 832 -6.53 1.70 36.66
CA ASP A 832 -5.86 2.26 35.48
C ASP A 832 -5.11 1.14 34.71
N PRO A 833 -5.43 0.90 33.42
CA PRO A 833 -4.79 -0.16 32.63
C PRO A 833 -3.27 -0.02 32.51
N GLU A 834 -2.76 1.18 32.25
CA GLU A 834 -1.32 1.42 32.07
C GLU A 834 -0.53 1.19 33.36
N ASP A 835 -1.01 1.73 34.49
CA ASP A 835 -0.40 1.51 35.81
C ASP A 835 -0.48 0.03 36.23
N THR A 836 -1.56 -0.67 35.87
CA THR A 836 -1.69 -2.10 36.16
C THR A 836 -0.72 -2.93 35.31
N ALA A 837 -0.58 -2.61 34.03
CA ALA A 837 0.38 -3.26 33.13
C ALA A 837 1.83 -3.11 33.67
N ALA A 838 2.26 -1.89 33.99
CA ALA A 838 3.59 -1.64 34.54
C ALA A 838 3.87 -2.39 35.88
N LYS A 839 2.85 -2.54 36.72
CA LYS A 839 2.94 -3.34 37.96
C LYS A 839 3.02 -4.84 37.68
N LEU A 840 2.28 -5.35 36.70
CA LEU A 840 2.35 -6.75 36.28
C LEU A 840 3.75 -7.08 35.76
N GLU A 841 4.31 -6.25 34.88
CA GLU A 841 5.69 -6.41 34.40
C GLU A 841 6.66 -6.47 35.57
N SER A 842 6.59 -5.49 36.48
CA SER A 842 7.45 -5.43 37.66
C SER A 842 7.33 -6.65 38.59
N ALA A 843 6.13 -7.21 38.73
CA ALA A 843 5.85 -8.34 39.61
C ALA A 843 6.29 -9.69 39.02
N PHE A 844 6.28 -9.81 37.68
CA PHE A 844 6.56 -11.04 36.94
C PHE A 844 7.80 -10.94 36.04
N LEU A 845 8.75 -10.06 36.39
CA LEU A 845 10.03 -9.92 35.68
C LEU A 845 10.79 -11.25 35.55
N GLU A 846 10.72 -12.13 36.57
CA GLU A 846 11.38 -13.44 36.53
C GLU A 846 10.80 -14.36 35.43
N ASN A 847 9.55 -14.12 35.03
CA ASN A 847 8.84 -14.84 33.98
C ASN A 847 8.98 -14.15 32.60
N GLY A 848 9.71 -13.03 32.52
CA GLY A 848 9.78 -12.21 31.30
C GLY A 848 8.41 -11.73 30.85
N LEU A 849 7.56 -11.36 31.81
CA LEU A 849 6.22 -10.88 31.51
C LEU A 849 6.29 -9.46 30.95
N GLU A 850 5.87 -9.30 29.70
CA GLU A 850 5.62 -8.02 29.04
C GLU A 850 4.12 -7.75 29.09
N ALA A 851 3.71 -6.58 29.58
CA ALA A 851 2.30 -6.22 29.69
C ALA A 851 2.03 -4.85 29.09
N GLN A 852 0.99 -4.79 28.27
CA GLN A 852 0.57 -3.57 27.60
C GLN A 852 -0.92 -3.37 27.81
N SER A 853 -1.33 -2.11 27.92
CA SER A 853 -2.75 -1.80 27.91
C SER A 853 -3.31 -2.02 26.50
N ILE A 854 -4.52 -2.53 26.37
CA ILE A 854 -5.14 -2.71 25.05
C ILE A 854 -5.40 -1.35 24.39
N GLN A 855 -5.60 -0.30 25.19
CA GLN A 855 -5.70 1.07 24.68
C GLN A 855 -4.42 1.50 23.96
N GLU A 856 -3.25 1.22 24.55
CA GLU A 856 -1.94 1.52 23.95
C GLU A 856 -1.73 0.75 22.64
N VAL A 857 -2.06 -0.54 22.61
CA VAL A 857 -2.00 -1.36 21.38
C VAL A 857 -2.89 -0.78 20.27
N VAL A 858 -4.09 -0.32 20.63
CA VAL A 858 -5.02 0.32 19.69
C VAL A 858 -4.49 1.69 19.25
N ASP A 859 -3.96 2.50 20.15
CA ASP A 859 -3.41 3.82 19.87
C ASP A 859 -2.20 3.73 18.93
N ASP A 860 -1.32 2.75 19.12
CA ASP A 860 -0.17 2.46 18.25
C ASP A 860 -0.62 1.99 16.86
N THR A 861 -1.60 1.06 16.81
CA THR A 861 -2.19 0.59 15.54
C THR A 861 -2.84 1.74 14.77
N VAL A 862 -3.54 2.62 15.47
CA VAL A 862 -4.17 3.82 14.90
C VAL A 862 -3.10 4.82 14.46
N ALA A 863 -2.03 5.03 15.23
CA ALA A 863 -0.93 5.93 14.90
C ALA A 863 -0.19 5.46 13.64
N ALA A 864 0.17 4.18 13.56
CA ALA A 864 0.78 3.56 12.39
C ALA A 864 -0.13 3.71 11.15
N SER A 865 -1.43 3.43 11.31
CA SER A 865 -2.43 3.64 10.27
C SER A 865 -2.49 5.10 9.82
N MET A 866 -2.55 6.06 10.75
CA MET A 866 -2.55 7.50 10.42
C MET A 866 -1.28 7.93 9.69
N THR A 867 -0.13 7.40 10.07
CA THR A 867 1.16 7.65 9.39
C THR A 867 1.12 7.14 7.96
N PHE A 868 0.72 5.89 7.74
CA PHE A 868 0.55 5.33 6.40
C PHE A 868 -0.41 6.18 5.55
N ASN A 869 -1.50 6.65 6.15
CA ASN A 869 -2.48 7.50 5.50
C ASN A 869 -1.93 8.86 5.06
N ARG A 870 -1.06 9.48 5.87
CA ARG A 870 -0.41 10.75 5.51
C ARG A 870 0.48 10.58 4.28
N LEU A 871 1.10 9.42 4.09
CA LEU A 871 1.92 9.12 2.91
C LEU A 871 1.10 9.04 1.65
N ILE A 872 0.00 8.28 1.68
CA ILE A 872 -0.93 8.17 0.56
C ILE A 872 -1.50 9.56 0.21
N GLN A 873 -1.89 10.34 1.21
CA GLN A 873 -2.39 11.71 1.02
C GLN A 873 -1.31 12.64 0.43
N GLY A 874 -0.06 12.55 0.90
CA GLY A 874 1.06 13.30 0.36
C GLY A 874 1.31 12.97 -1.11
N PHE A 875 1.26 11.68 -1.45
CA PHE A 875 1.39 11.19 -2.81
C PHE A 875 0.22 11.64 -3.71
N MET A 876 -1.03 11.54 -3.24
CA MET A 876 -2.20 12.07 -3.93
C MET A 876 -2.15 13.61 -4.09
N GLY A 877 -1.49 14.30 -3.15
CA GLY A 877 -1.14 15.72 -3.23
C GLY A 877 -0.24 16.07 -4.43
N LEU A 878 0.58 15.14 -4.94
CA LEU A 878 1.33 15.37 -6.19
C LEU A 878 0.38 15.55 -7.39
N GLY A 879 -0.74 14.83 -7.42
CA GLY A 879 -1.80 15.01 -8.41
C GLY A 879 -2.39 16.43 -8.37
N LEU A 880 -2.47 17.04 -7.19
CA LEU A 880 -2.87 18.44 -7.03
C LEU A 880 -1.87 19.42 -7.64
N ILE A 881 -0.56 19.16 -7.49
CA ILE A 881 0.48 19.97 -8.13
C ILE A 881 0.29 19.97 -9.66
N VAL A 882 -0.01 18.81 -10.25
CA VAL A 882 -0.35 18.70 -11.69
C VAL A 882 -1.58 19.51 -12.04
N GLY A 883 -2.64 19.40 -11.22
CA GLY A 883 -3.87 20.17 -11.38
C GLY A 883 -3.59 21.67 -11.45
N VAL A 884 -2.91 22.20 -10.44
CA VAL A 884 -2.51 23.60 -10.34
C VAL A 884 -1.66 24.02 -11.54
N ALA A 885 -0.66 23.21 -11.89
CA ALA A 885 0.24 23.49 -13.00
C ALA A 885 -0.54 23.67 -14.31
N ALA A 886 -1.52 22.81 -14.57
CA ALA A 886 -2.39 22.93 -15.74
C ALA A 886 -3.17 24.25 -15.77
N LEU A 887 -3.73 24.68 -14.63
CA LEU A 887 -4.47 25.93 -14.56
C LEU A 887 -3.58 27.13 -14.88
N GLY A 888 -2.37 27.13 -14.34
CA GLY A 888 -1.36 28.16 -14.61
C GLY A 888 -0.96 28.18 -16.09
N VAL A 889 -0.67 27.01 -16.66
CA VAL A 889 -0.36 26.82 -18.09
C VAL A 889 -1.49 27.38 -18.96
N ILE A 890 -2.73 27.03 -18.63
CA ILE A 890 -3.90 27.36 -19.44
C ILE A 890 -4.24 28.83 -19.34
N SER A 891 -4.11 29.40 -18.15
CA SER A 891 -4.32 30.82 -17.94
C SER A 891 -3.24 31.64 -18.65
N ALA A 892 -1.97 31.23 -18.57
CA ALA A 892 -0.88 31.85 -19.34
C ALA A 892 -1.15 31.87 -20.85
N ARG A 893 -1.71 30.77 -21.37
CA ARG A 893 -2.03 30.62 -22.79
C ARG A 893 -3.26 31.43 -23.20
N ALA A 894 -4.33 31.39 -22.40
CA ALA A 894 -5.56 32.13 -22.64
C ALA A 894 -5.29 33.64 -22.79
N VAL A 895 -4.34 34.20 -22.03
CA VAL A 895 -3.94 35.60 -22.14
C VAL A 895 -3.37 35.94 -23.52
N VAL A 896 -2.57 35.05 -24.10
CA VAL A 896 -1.98 35.23 -25.43
C VAL A 896 -3.05 35.14 -26.51
N GLU A 897 -3.92 34.11 -26.44
CA GLU A 897 -5.01 33.90 -27.40
C GLU A 897 -5.98 35.09 -27.47
N ARG A 898 -6.20 35.78 -26.34
CA ARG A 898 -7.20 36.83 -26.21
C ARG A 898 -6.61 38.24 -26.24
N ARG A 899 -5.34 38.41 -26.63
CA ARG A 899 -4.65 39.71 -26.56
C ARG A 899 -5.43 40.85 -27.22
N GLN A 900 -6.02 40.61 -28.39
CA GLN A 900 -6.83 41.60 -29.10
C GLN A 900 -8.13 41.91 -28.36
N GLN A 901 -8.84 40.88 -27.88
CA GLN A 901 -10.07 41.06 -27.09
C GLN A 901 -9.79 41.91 -25.84
N ILE A 902 -8.68 41.64 -25.13
CA ILE A 902 -8.23 42.42 -23.97
C ILE A 902 -7.96 43.87 -24.36
N GLY A 903 -7.29 44.10 -25.50
CA GLY A 903 -7.08 45.43 -26.06
C GLY A 903 -8.37 46.20 -26.30
N VAL A 904 -9.36 45.56 -26.93
CA VAL A 904 -10.69 46.14 -27.21
C VAL A 904 -11.44 46.44 -25.92
N MET A 905 -11.50 45.51 -24.97
CA MET A 905 -12.16 45.74 -23.67
C MET A 905 -11.54 46.92 -22.93
N ARG A 906 -10.20 47.01 -22.93
CA ARG A 906 -9.49 48.15 -22.33
C ARG A 906 -9.72 49.47 -23.09
N ALA A 907 -9.95 49.42 -24.40
CA ALA A 907 -10.32 50.61 -25.19
C ALA A 907 -11.76 51.08 -24.90
N ILE A 908 -12.67 50.16 -24.60
CA ILE A 908 -14.08 50.46 -24.25
C ILE A 908 -14.23 50.89 -22.77
N GLY A 909 -13.15 50.85 -21.98
CA GLY A 909 -13.11 51.41 -20.62
C GLY A 909 -12.89 50.41 -19.48
N PHE A 910 -12.59 49.13 -19.76
CA PHE A 910 -12.25 48.16 -18.70
C PHE A 910 -10.94 48.58 -18.00
N ARG A 911 -11.00 48.68 -16.66
CA ARG A 911 -9.82 48.96 -15.81
C ARG A 911 -8.91 47.73 -15.74
N ARG A 912 -7.61 47.95 -15.42
CA ARG A 912 -6.64 46.85 -15.25
C ARG A 912 -7.11 45.80 -14.25
N GLN A 913 -7.67 46.23 -13.12
CA GLN A 913 -8.21 45.35 -12.08
C GLN A 913 -9.42 44.53 -12.58
N MET A 914 -10.27 45.09 -13.45
CA MET A 914 -11.41 44.37 -14.04
C MET A 914 -10.93 43.25 -14.98
N VAL A 915 -9.86 43.50 -15.74
CA VAL A 915 -9.23 42.48 -16.59
C VAL A 915 -8.59 41.38 -15.72
N GLN A 916 -7.87 41.75 -14.65
CA GLN A 916 -7.29 40.76 -13.71
C GLN A 916 -8.38 39.91 -13.06
N ALA A 917 -9.41 40.56 -12.51
CA ALA A 917 -10.54 39.90 -11.87
C ALA A 917 -11.28 38.97 -12.83
N ALA A 918 -11.39 39.31 -14.12
CA ALA A 918 -12.01 38.43 -15.10
C ALA A 918 -11.25 37.09 -15.25
N PHE A 919 -9.91 37.12 -15.32
CA PHE A 919 -9.11 35.89 -15.40
C PHE A 919 -9.11 35.11 -14.08
N LEU A 920 -9.07 35.80 -12.93
CA LEU A 920 -9.12 35.15 -11.62
C LEU A 920 -10.50 34.51 -11.36
N LEU A 921 -11.59 35.13 -11.80
CA LEU A 921 -12.96 34.57 -11.75
C LEU A 921 -13.13 33.42 -12.74
N GLU A 922 -12.54 33.55 -13.94
CA GLU A 922 -12.01 32.48 -14.80
C GLU A 922 -11.70 31.17 -14.05
N SER A 923 -10.54 31.23 -13.42
CA SER A 923 -9.91 30.13 -12.74
C SER A 923 -10.66 29.71 -11.48
N SER A 924 -11.25 30.68 -10.75
CA SER A 924 -12.07 30.41 -9.57
C SER A 924 -13.29 29.57 -9.90
N PHE A 925 -13.96 29.86 -11.03
CA PHE A 925 -15.12 29.08 -11.46
C PHE A 925 -14.74 27.62 -11.71
N VAL A 926 -13.63 27.37 -12.41
CA VAL A 926 -13.15 26.01 -12.67
C VAL A 926 -12.77 25.30 -11.36
N ALA A 927 -11.97 25.96 -10.51
CA ALA A 927 -11.50 25.39 -9.25
C ALA A 927 -12.65 25.08 -8.28
N LEU A 928 -13.57 26.04 -8.06
CA LEU A 928 -14.71 25.83 -7.15
C LEU A 928 -15.68 24.79 -7.68
N THR A 929 -15.96 24.78 -8.98
CA THR A 929 -16.82 23.73 -9.57
C THR A 929 -16.17 22.36 -9.39
N ALA A 930 -14.86 22.23 -9.63
CA ALA A 930 -14.15 20.98 -9.40
C ALA A 930 -14.13 20.56 -7.93
N ILE A 931 -13.95 21.51 -6.99
CA ILE A 931 -13.97 21.21 -5.55
C ILE A 931 -15.35 20.70 -5.15
N VAL A 932 -16.42 21.41 -5.50
CA VAL A 932 -17.79 21.03 -5.14
C VAL A 932 -18.16 19.68 -5.76
N VAL A 933 -17.90 19.49 -7.05
CA VAL A 933 -18.26 18.27 -7.78
C VAL A 933 -17.40 17.10 -7.33
N GLY A 934 -16.09 17.28 -7.21
CA GLY A 934 -15.16 16.25 -6.76
C GLY A 934 -15.50 15.81 -5.33
N THR A 935 -15.86 16.74 -4.45
CA THR A 935 -16.30 16.42 -3.09
C THR A 935 -17.61 15.66 -3.09
N ALA A 936 -18.61 16.11 -3.85
CA ALA A 936 -19.91 15.44 -3.91
C ALA A 936 -19.76 14.00 -4.44
N LEU A 937 -19.00 13.80 -5.53
CA LEU A 937 -18.74 12.47 -6.08
C LEU A 937 -17.89 11.61 -5.15
N GLY A 938 -16.89 12.20 -4.51
CA GLY A 938 -15.97 11.47 -3.64
C GLY A 938 -16.64 11.02 -2.35
N LEU A 939 -17.48 11.86 -1.75
CA LEU A 939 -18.30 11.48 -0.61
C LEU A 939 -19.37 10.45 -0.97
N LEU A 940 -19.95 10.54 -2.17
CA LEU A 940 -20.93 9.55 -2.62
C LEU A 940 -20.27 8.19 -2.85
N LEU A 941 -19.08 8.15 -3.45
CA LEU A 941 -18.33 6.90 -3.60
C LEU A 941 -17.84 6.37 -2.25
N ALA A 942 -17.31 7.23 -1.37
CA ALA A 942 -16.91 6.84 -0.02
C ALA A 942 -18.10 6.29 0.77
N TRP A 943 -19.30 6.86 0.59
CA TRP A 943 -20.52 6.32 1.17
C TRP A 943 -20.85 4.93 0.62
N ASN A 944 -20.79 4.70 -0.70
CA ASN A 944 -20.98 3.37 -1.28
C ASN A 944 -19.95 2.36 -0.77
N ILE A 945 -18.67 2.74 -0.68
CA ILE A 945 -17.60 1.90 -0.11
C ILE A 945 -17.95 1.52 1.33
N VAL A 946 -18.25 2.52 2.17
CA VAL A 946 -18.56 2.29 3.57
C VAL A 946 -19.85 1.50 3.76
N ASP A 947 -20.88 1.74 2.94
CA ASP A 947 -22.15 1.01 3.00
C ASP A 947 -21.99 -0.46 2.62
N ASP A 948 -21.17 -0.75 1.61
CA ASP A 948 -20.82 -2.12 1.21
C ASP A 948 -20.00 -2.83 2.30
N GLN A 949 -18.98 -2.17 2.83
CA GLN A 949 -18.16 -2.69 3.93
C GLN A 949 -19.00 -2.95 5.18
N ARG A 950 -19.93 -2.05 5.55
CA ARG A 950 -20.87 -2.25 6.68
C ARG A 950 -21.70 -3.52 6.59
N GLN A 951 -21.88 -4.04 5.39
CA GLN A 951 -22.70 -5.23 5.18
C GLN A 951 -21.87 -6.52 5.33
N GLN A 952 -20.55 -6.41 5.41
CA GLN A 952 -19.67 -7.50 5.79
C GLN A 952 -19.79 -7.75 7.29
N PRO A 953 -19.73 -9.01 7.75
CA PRO A 953 -19.97 -9.36 9.15
C PRO A 953 -19.01 -8.68 10.15
N SER A 954 -17.79 -8.36 9.71
CA SER A 954 -16.77 -7.72 10.55
C SER A 954 -17.02 -6.23 10.80
N TRP A 955 -17.72 -5.54 9.89
CA TRP A 955 -17.70 -4.07 9.81
C TRP A 955 -19.08 -3.43 10.01
N GLU A 956 -20.03 -4.14 10.63
CA GLU A 956 -21.42 -3.71 10.84
C GLU A 956 -21.55 -2.31 11.48
N ASN A 957 -20.62 -1.94 12.36
CA ASN A 957 -20.60 -0.67 13.08
C ASN A 957 -19.80 0.44 12.36
N LEU A 958 -19.17 0.14 11.22
CA LEU A 958 -18.39 1.12 10.47
C LEU A 958 -19.28 2.31 10.12
N THR A 959 -18.92 3.54 10.47
CA THR A 959 -19.70 4.73 10.09
C THR A 959 -18.90 5.67 9.20
N LEU A 960 -19.58 6.39 8.30
CA LEU A 960 -18.93 7.31 7.37
C LEU A 960 -18.50 8.53 8.17
N HIS A 961 -17.20 8.64 8.41
CA HIS A 961 -16.59 9.78 9.06
C HIS A 961 -15.93 10.69 8.04
N VAL A 962 -16.43 11.92 7.92
CA VAL A 962 -15.87 12.91 7.01
C VAL A 962 -14.96 13.89 7.77
N PRO A 963 -13.65 13.93 7.49
CA PRO A 963 -12.71 14.82 8.17
C PRO A 963 -12.80 16.24 7.59
N TRP A 964 -13.88 16.95 7.94
CA TRP A 964 -14.20 18.28 7.38
C TRP A 964 -13.07 19.30 7.52
N LEU A 965 -12.31 19.26 8.62
CA LEU A 965 -11.19 20.17 8.84
C LEU A 965 -10.06 19.93 7.84
N ASN A 966 -9.62 18.67 7.68
CA ASN A 966 -8.55 18.31 6.74
C ASN A 966 -8.97 18.64 5.31
N LEU A 967 -10.21 18.29 4.93
CA LEU A 967 -10.76 18.64 3.62
C LEU A 967 -10.84 20.14 3.41
N PHE A 968 -11.29 20.92 4.40
CA PHE A 968 -11.34 22.37 4.33
C PHE A 968 -9.96 22.99 4.11
N VAL A 969 -8.94 22.54 4.86
CA VAL A 969 -7.56 23.00 4.69
C VAL A 969 -7.07 22.70 3.28
N ILE A 970 -7.30 21.47 2.79
CA ILE A 970 -6.90 21.07 1.44
C ILE A 970 -7.63 21.93 0.40
N PHE A 971 -8.93 22.17 0.52
CA PHE A 971 -9.69 23.00 -0.42
C PHE A 971 -9.21 24.46 -0.43
N VAL A 972 -8.88 25.02 0.74
CA VAL A 972 -8.30 26.36 0.84
C VAL A 972 -6.95 26.41 0.15
N VAL A 973 -6.07 25.43 0.41
CA VAL A 973 -4.75 25.34 -0.23
C VAL A 973 -4.90 25.21 -1.75
N VAL A 974 -5.72 24.27 -2.23
CA VAL A 974 -6.03 24.06 -3.65
C VAL A 974 -6.49 25.36 -4.30
N TYR A 975 -7.45 26.05 -3.67
CA TYR A 975 -8.03 27.27 -4.21
C TYR A 975 -7.04 28.44 -4.23
N VAL A 976 -6.29 28.65 -3.13
CA VAL A 976 -5.27 29.70 -3.03
C VAL A 976 -4.15 29.46 -4.05
N VAL A 977 -3.65 28.23 -4.14
CA VAL A 977 -2.58 27.88 -5.08
C VAL A 977 -3.05 28.02 -6.53
N ALA A 978 -4.30 27.63 -6.84
CA ALA A 978 -4.93 27.87 -8.14
C ALA A 978 -5.00 29.38 -8.49
N LEU A 979 -5.36 30.24 -7.53
CA LEU A 979 -5.35 31.69 -7.72
C LEU A 979 -3.93 32.23 -7.93
N LEU A 980 -2.95 31.77 -7.16
CA LEU A 980 -1.55 32.19 -7.30
C LEU A 980 -0.98 31.81 -8.67
N ALA A 981 -1.25 30.59 -9.14
CA ALA A 981 -0.82 30.10 -10.46
C ALA A 981 -1.39 30.94 -11.62
N THR A 982 -2.55 31.56 -11.41
CA THR A 982 -3.29 32.32 -12.45
C THR A 982 -3.05 33.81 -12.35
N LEU A 983 -2.57 34.29 -11.20
CA LEU A 983 -2.26 35.68 -10.92
C LEU A 983 -1.18 36.25 -11.86
N ALA A 984 -0.07 35.54 -12.04
CA ALA A 984 1.02 36.01 -12.91
C ALA A 984 0.57 36.20 -14.37
N PRO A 985 -0.13 35.23 -15.01
CA PRO A 985 -0.82 35.44 -16.27
C PRO A 985 -1.79 36.62 -16.29
N ALA A 986 -2.68 36.72 -15.30
CA ALA A 986 -3.72 37.76 -15.23
C ALA A 986 -3.11 39.17 -15.13
N VAL A 987 -2.04 39.33 -14.34
CA VAL A 987 -1.29 40.59 -14.24
C VAL A 987 -0.68 40.95 -15.58
N ARG A 988 -0.03 40.00 -16.28
CA ARG A 988 0.51 40.23 -17.63
C ARG A 988 -0.58 40.66 -18.61
N ALA A 989 -1.75 40.01 -18.57
CA ALA A 989 -2.91 40.35 -19.40
C ALA A 989 -3.35 41.81 -19.21
N SER A 990 -3.49 42.23 -17.95
CA SER A 990 -3.96 43.57 -17.59
C SER A 990 -3.00 44.70 -17.99
N ARG A 991 -1.71 44.39 -18.18
CA ARG A 991 -0.68 45.37 -18.56
C ARG A 991 -0.61 45.62 -20.07
N ILE A 992 -1.24 44.78 -20.89
CA ILE A 992 -1.25 44.91 -22.36
C ILE A 992 -1.89 46.25 -22.77
N ARG A 993 -1.14 47.11 -23.47
CA ARG A 993 -1.62 48.43 -23.92
C ARG A 993 -2.61 48.28 -25.08
N PRO A 994 -3.75 49.02 -25.10
CA PRO A 994 -4.74 48.93 -26.18
C PRO A 994 -4.15 49.16 -27.57
N ALA A 995 -3.27 50.15 -27.71
CA ALA A 995 -2.62 50.49 -28.97
C ALA A 995 -1.74 49.35 -29.53
N GLU A 996 -1.03 48.63 -28.67
CA GLU A 996 -0.20 47.48 -29.08
C GLU A 996 -1.05 46.27 -29.47
N ALA A 997 -2.19 46.08 -28.81
CA ALA A 997 -3.08 44.95 -29.06
C ALA A 997 -3.87 45.09 -30.37
N LEU A 998 -4.13 46.32 -30.83
CA LEU A 998 -4.91 46.61 -32.04
C LEU A 998 -4.05 46.74 -33.31
N ARG A 999 -2.73 46.95 -33.17
CA ARG A 999 -1.80 47.15 -34.31
C ARG A 999 -1.29 45.85 -34.94
N TYR A 1000 -1.62 44.70 -34.34
CA TYR A 1000 -1.18 43.37 -34.80
C TYR A 1000 -2.14 42.85 -35.88
N GLN A 1001 -1.77 43.04 -37.15
CA GLN A 1001 -2.24 42.24 -38.29
C GLN A 1001 -1.02 41.76 -39.07
#